data_AF-A0A953S526-F1
#
_entry.id   AF-A0A953S526-F1
#
_cell.length_a   1.000
_cell.length_b   1.000
_cell.length_c   1.000
_cell.angle_alpha   90.00
_cell.angle_beta   90.00
_cell.angle_gamma   90.00
#
_symmetry.space_group_name_H-M   'P 1'
#
loop_
_entity.id
_entity.type
_entity.pdbx_description
1 polymer ?
#
loop_
_entity_poly.entity_id
_entity_poly.type
_entity_poly.pdbx_seq_one_letter_code
_entity_poly.pdbx_strand_id
1 'polypeptide(L)'
;MIRVTKHIFVSALFTMIVIAACTGIAQAQGSRKDDIVFNAQGRPMAGATVRVCTSGATGQPCAPLAQIYSDAALTQALANPTSTDGLGNYSFYAAPGRYMIEISGPGITTKQLPNVILPSDPSSPTFTSVTTTSGISAFSLSLTGNLTVNGSTAVVGSLTVGGAPVPSTKADNQWTNNQRFKGPDPWRDFTAYMPTGGCSSTDSPGYFDTGTVGAGSSTMTVTTSHEIFKNGCGIAVLHAGPTATINRPGAGCSISSITGSGTLATITCAAPHGLIISTPDYGNGAGYGMVVAGVTDTSFNGTFTVSTVPDSTHITYRTAHSGSSSGGTANTLWGYAHGVTGSTTYNYKLVNVDGHMGYSAASAAISITNGNATLSATDLNYNWINVPMTVDYPLDLNASAFMTAVYSDKGLGGAYSCIGVTYSRGFSDYGLGYDYPTVRCPQFLPATPPSSPGNQTLNTTIVSGGGTSTLTLAAAATNAITSQSVLHDESSFLQACVNDVIADQASVGGNNASSMGCYIPAGFYWMNNVLPTANGTSNYLTRINVAGTLRFDLLPWFIQHGGWDIEGVGSGGSGSGYAVTPSTQIAFAHDGFVLTRSVSQTLIKGFALPNMNGHGIYSSGGGVAGNEFGNLYIGDGAGSNGAPIWLDNGTRGFTFNNVSLTPRDSGGLPIAVFTMSDYGGDTVCCNTFNNLVSYYHGMRIDGPAGNLTGGGISGPTVHGWLSESNHDAWMINHDNGDNAPGTGAINAQGVTLEDVSNADAYQTGFVHQRYGMGTATAPHTYSSFNLAVTNSFDGSLMSCGPDASCDVPGVAYTAIGSNDTNAAGSRGGGTGFSTGSNAVTIKGMPLLLKANKPQLVNYGMPALEMVLPPATNFTATAGSGSLSAGTWCAVVYGYDSQATPGYTDPSHEICTTVGGSSSIAFTWTYDGYLRGMYAGWRIYYGPSSGGENKYYDLGVAGSYTLTTDGGTGGSLPTGTPNAFLSKVNWNGGGSGSCLLCGSTTYPASAGALPLGIGVWPVDGSGVKLDVGGGTIRGQGGIQAGTDTAFNASPRGAYNAFLPNLTSAAGTYQRMTLDKAITVTRFQLVLGTAGSGCTTQSTVSVTDGANSVTLTTANGTAIYDSGAVSQNFAAAANLDIKIATAASGCTTAPQNANVTAQYRMQ
;
A
#
# COMPACT_ATOMS: atom_id res chain seq x y z
N MET A 1 57.14 8.02 -40.47
CA MET A 1 57.11 6.62 -40.98
C MET A 1 58.38 6.21 -41.78
N ILE A 2 59.60 6.66 -41.40
CA ILE A 2 60.88 6.18 -42.01
C ILE A 2 61.89 5.72 -40.94
N ARG A 3 61.58 5.86 -39.63
CA ARG A 3 62.44 5.43 -38.51
C ARG A 3 62.11 4.06 -37.89
N VAL A 4 61.00 3.41 -38.28
CA VAL A 4 60.59 2.10 -37.71
C VAL A 4 61.10 0.91 -38.54
N THR A 5 61.54 1.13 -39.78
CA THR A 5 62.03 0.06 -40.67
C THR A 5 63.49 -0.36 -40.41
N LYS A 6 64.27 0.45 -39.67
CA LYS A 6 65.69 0.17 -39.38
C LYS A 6 65.92 -0.77 -38.19
N HIS A 7 64.99 -0.89 -37.25
CA HIS A 7 65.14 -1.78 -36.08
C HIS A 7 64.69 -3.22 -36.34
N ILE A 8 63.82 -3.44 -37.33
CA ILE A 8 63.37 -4.79 -37.71
C ILE A 8 64.47 -5.53 -38.51
N PHE A 9 65.26 -4.82 -39.33
CA PHE A 9 66.34 -5.45 -40.12
C PHE A 9 67.57 -5.85 -39.29
N VAL A 10 67.90 -5.11 -38.22
CA VAL A 10 69.07 -5.43 -37.37
C VAL A 10 68.78 -6.59 -36.42
N SER A 11 67.54 -6.71 -35.92
CA SER A 11 67.14 -7.86 -35.09
C SER A 11 67.03 -9.14 -35.91
N ALA A 12 66.52 -9.09 -37.14
CA ALA A 12 66.44 -10.25 -38.03
C ALA A 12 67.83 -10.78 -38.47
N LEU A 13 68.80 -9.89 -38.66
CA LEU A 13 70.17 -10.28 -39.05
C LEU A 13 70.97 -10.87 -37.88
N PHE A 14 70.77 -10.38 -36.65
CA PHE A 14 71.41 -10.95 -35.45
C PHE A 14 70.82 -12.32 -35.08
N THR A 15 69.50 -12.53 -35.28
CA THR A 15 68.86 -13.83 -35.09
C THR A 15 69.29 -14.84 -36.17
N MET A 16 69.50 -14.42 -37.44
CA MET A 16 70.04 -15.31 -38.47
C MET A 16 71.50 -15.75 -38.20
N ILE A 17 72.34 -14.87 -37.65
CA ILE A 17 73.75 -15.21 -37.36
C ILE A 17 73.88 -16.14 -36.14
N VAL A 18 73.00 -16.01 -35.13
CA VAL A 18 72.98 -16.92 -33.97
C VAL A 18 72.38 -18.29 -34.32
N ILE A 19 71.45 -18.39 -35.27
CA ILE A 19 70.91 -19.67 -35.75
C ILE A 19 71.90 -20.40 -36.67
N ALA A 20 72.70 -19.68 -37.47
CA ALA A 20 73.72 -20.28 -38.33
C ALA A 20 74.96 -20.79 -37.56
N ALA A 21 75.23 -20.29 -36.35
CA ALA A 21 76.36 -20.71 -35.52
C ALA A 21 76.03 -21.87 -34.54
N CYS A 22 74.78 -22.36 -34.53
CA CYS A 22 74.32 -23.43 -33.63
C CYS A 22 73.70 -24.63 -34.37
N THR A 23 74.12 -24.92 -35.62
CA THR A 23 73.88 -26.25 -36.20
C THR A 23 74.86 -27.25 -35.60
N GLY A 24 74.65 -27.60 -34.33
CA GLY A 24 75.05 -28.91 -33.84
C GLY A 24 74.37 -29.94 -34.73
N ILE A 25 75.17 -30.87 -35.25
CA ILE A 25 74.75 -31.97 -36.11
C ILE A 25 73.45 -32.54 -35.54
N ALA A 26 72.33 -32.42 -36.26
CA ALA A 26 71.13 -33.17 -35.93
C ALA A 26 71.47 -34.65 -36.15
N GLN A 27 71.96 -35.30 -35.09
CA GLN A 27 72.41 -36.69 -35.15
C GLN A 27 71.16 -37.56 -35.27
N ALA A 28 70.92 -38.09 -36.48
CA ALA A 28 70.01 -39.19 -36.63
C ALA A 28 70.57 -40.38 -35.84
N GLN A 29 69.80 -40.91 -34.90
CA GLN A 29 70.17 -42.13 -34.19
C GLN A 29 70.16 -43.28 -35.21
N GLY A 30 71.33 -43.82 -35.47
CA GLY A 30 71.56 -44.99 -36.29
C GLY A 30 70.98 -46.24 -35.65
N SER A 31 70.39 -47.08 -36.48
CA SER A 31 69.82 -48.35 -36.08
C SER A 31 70.83 -49.46 -36.34
N ARG A 32 71.06 -50.30 -35.34
CA ARG A 32 72.02 -51.40 -35.42
C ARG A 32 71.41 -52.59 -36.17
N LYS A 33 72.18 -53.16 -37.09
CA LYS A 33 71.96 -54.50 -37.65
C LYS A 33 73.04 -55.42 -37.11
N ASP A 34 72.62 -56.51 -36.50
CA ASP A 34 73.47 -57.65 -36.17
C ASP A 34 72.94 -58.89 -36.90
N ASP A 35 73.84 -59.70 -37.44
CA ASP A 35 73.48 -61.01 -38.01
C ASP A 35 74.72 -61.91 -38.14
N ILE A 36 74.48 -63.18 -38.47
CA ILE A 36 75.53 -64.18 -38.67
C ILE A 36 75.42 -64.73 -40.09
N VAL A 37 76.55 -64.82 -40.79
CA VAL A 37 76.62 -65.48 -42.09
C VAL A 37 76.85 -66.97 -41.88
N PHE A 38 75.93 -67.80 -42.37
CA PHE A 38 76.06 -69.25 -42.39
C PHE A 38 76.39 -69.76 -43.80
N ASN A 39 77.22 -70.80 -43.89
CA ASN A 39 77.46 -71.51 -45.13
C ASN A 39 76.31 -72.49 -45.46
N ALA A 40 76.38 -73.19 -46.59
CA ALA A 40 75.32 -74.13 -47.02
C ALA A 40 75.08 -75.31 -46.06
N GLN A 41 75.97 -75.55 -45.08
CA GLN A 41 75.84 -76.59 -44.04
C GLN A 41 75.38 -76.01 -42.69
N GLY A 42 75.02 -74.72 -42.63
CA GLY A 42 74.59 -74.06 -41.40
C GLY A 42 75.73 -73.73 -40.43
N ARG A 43 77.00 -73.78 -40.86
CA ARG A 43 78.14 -73.36 -40.03
C ARG A 43 78.45 -71.88 -40.24
N PRO A 44 78.73 -71.09 -39.18
CA PRO A 44 79.13 -69.71 -39.34
C PRO A 44 80.39 -69.56 -40.20
N MET A 45 80.42 -68.58 -41.09
CA MET A 45 81.52 -68.37 -42.04
C MET A 45 82.32 -67.13 -41.68
N ALA A 46 83.57 -67.33 -41.29
CA ALA A 46 84.52 -66.25 -41.08
C ALA A 46 85.01 -65.63 -42.40
N GLY A 47 85.19 -64.31 -42.42
CA GLY A 47 85.73 -63.58 -43.57
C GLY A 47 84.79 -63.42 -44.77
N ALA A 48 83.49 -63.72 -44.62
CA ALA A 48 82.50 -63.43 -45.64
C ALA A 48 82.36 -61.91 -45.82
N THR A 49 82.28 -61.45 -47.07
CA THR A 49 82.08 -60.03 -47.41
C THR A 49 80.61 -59.67 -47.32
N VAL A 50 80.28 -58.68 -46.50
CA VAL A 50 78.94 -58.12 -46.30
C VAL A 50 78.91 -56.72 -46.91
N ARG A 51 78.12 -56.56 -47.96
CA ARG A 51 77.94 -55.31 -48.69
C ARG A 51 76.52 -54.78 -48.44
N VAL A 52 76.40 -53.54 -48.00
CA VAL A 52 75.11 -52.90 -47.71
C VAL A 52 74.81 -51.85 -48.77
N CYS A 53 73.65 -51.94 -49.40
CA CYS A 53 73.24 -51.08 -50.50
C CYS A 53 71.91 -50.38 -50.17
N THR A 54 71.66 -49.23 -50.80
CA THR A 54 70.37 -48.54 -50.67
C THR A 54 69.21 -49.41 -51.15
N SER A 55 67.97 -49.17 -50.70
CA SER A 55 66.79 -50.02 -51.02
C SER A 55 66.54 -50.24 -52.52
N GLY A 56 66.88 -49.25 -53.37
CA GLY A 56 66.71 -49.31 -54.82
C GLY A 56 67.90 -49.89 -55.59
N ALA A 57 68.90 -50.45 -54.89
CA ALA A 57 70.09 -50.99 -55.53
C ALA A 57 69.78 -52.22 -56.41
N THR A 58 70.54 -52.38 -57.49
CA THR A 58 70.41 -53.49 -58.46
C THR A 58 71.80 -54.04 -58.84
N GLY A 59 71.85 -55.22 -59.48
CA GLY A 59 73.09 -55.89 -59.92
C GLY A 59 73.79 -56.71 -58.83
N GLN A 60 74.79 -57.53 -59.21
CA GLN A 60 75.60 -58.35 -58.29
C GLN A 60 77.10 -58.19 -58.67
N PRO A 61 77.90 -57.40 -57.92
CA PRO A 61 77.58 -56.89 -56.59
C PRO A 61 76.62 -55.69 -56.58
N CYS A 62 75.76 -55.58 -55.56
CA CYS A 62 74.75 -54.51 -55.48
C CYS A 62 75.37 -53.09 -55.47
N ALA A 63 74.70 -52.15 -56.14
CA ALA A 63 75.04 -50.72 -56.17
C ALA A 63 73.78 -49.83 -56.33
N PRO A 64 73.73 -48.61 -55.76
CA PRO A 64 74.78 -47.92 -55.00
C PRO A 64 74.88 -48.35 -53.52
N LEU A 65 76.10 -48.24 -52.96
CA LEU A 65 76.39 -48.57 -51.57
C LEU A 65 75.70 -47.59 -50.61
N ALA A 66 75.21 -48.09 -49.49
CA ALA A 66 74.74 -47.27 -48.38
C ALA A 66 75.90 -46.85 -47.47
N GLN A 67 75.80 -45.70 -46.81
CA GLN A 67 76.70 -45.37 -45.71
C GLN A 67 76.32 -46.18 -44.47
N ILE A 68 77.32 -46.83 -43.87
CA ILE A 68 77.20 -47.60 -42.63
C ILE A 68 78.27 -47.12 -41.65
N TYR A 69 78.07 -47.35 -40.36
CA TYR A 69 78.83 -46.76 -39.27
C TYR A 69 79.10 -47.78 -38.16
N SER A 70 80.12 -47.56 -37.34
CA SER A 70 80.44 -48.40 -36.18
C SER A 70 79.73 -47.99 -34.90
N ASP A 71 79.13 -46.80 -34.86
CA ASP A 71 78.41 -46.25 -33.70
C ASP A 71 76.98 -45.83 -34.02
N ALA A 72 76.12 -45.85 -33.00
CA ALA A 72 74.71 -45.47 -33.08
C ALA A 72 74.49 -43.96 -33.36
N ALA A 73 75.49 -43.11 -33.21
CA ALA A 73 75.37 -41.69 -33.51
C ALA A 73 75.62 -41.37 -35.00
N LEU A 74 75.93 -42.39 -35.81
CA LEU A 74 76.29 -42.27 -37.24
C LEU A 74 77.48 -41.33 -37.46
N THR A 75 78.46 -41.34 -36.55
CA THR A 75 79.60 -40.41 -36.58
C THR A 75 80.88 -41.02 -37.12
N GLN A 76 81.09 -42.32 -36.94
CA GLN A 76 82.26 -43.05 -37.41
C GLN A 76 81.88 -43.96 -38.57
N ALA A 77 82.08 -43.46 -39.79
CA ALA A 77 81.81 -44.22 -41.01
C ALA A 77 82.63 -45.52 -41.04
N LEU A 78 81.94 -46.63 -41.25
CA LEU A 78 82.51 -47.96 -41.37
C LEU A 78 82.66 -48.32 -42.85
N ALA A 79 83.76 -48.97 -43.20
CA ALA A 79 84.01 -49.39 -44.58
C ALA A 79 82.90 -50.32 -45.08
N ASN A 80 82.42 -50.08 -46.31
CA ASN A 80 81.41 -50.88 -46.97
C ASN A 80 81.91 -51.25 -48.38
N PRO A 81 82.12 -52.53 -48.69
CA PRO A 81 81.79 -53.73 -47.90
C PRO A 81 82.63 -53.91 -46.62
N THR A 82 82.06 -54.63 -45.64
CA THR A 82 82.76 -55.10 -44.43
C THR A 82 82.91 -56.63 -44.45
N SER A 83 83.69 -57.21 -43.55
CA SER A 83 83.90 -58.67 -43.44
C SER A 83 83.37 -59.23 -42.12
N THR A 84 82.86 -60.46 -42.13
CA THR A 84 82.47 -61.16 -40.91
C THR A 84 83.67 -61.55 -40.05
N ASP A 85 83.48 -61.62 -38.73
CA ASP A 85 84.51 -62.02 -37.76
C ASP A 85 84.84 -63.52 -37.81
N GLY A 86 85.72 -64.00 -36.92
CA GLY A 86 86.12 -65.42 -36.83
C GLY A 86 84.98 -66.41 -36.52
N LEU A 87 83.81 -65.92 -36.12
CA LEU A 87 82.59 -66.68 -35.83
C LEU A 87 81.45 -66.36 -36.80
N GLY A 88 81.73 -65.65 -37.89
CA GLY A 88 80.76 -65.31 -38.94
C GLY A 88 79.79 -64.19 -38.60
N ASN A 89 79.98 -63.47 -37.48
CA ASN A 89 79.12 -62.34 -37.11
C ASN A 89 79.49 -61.11 -37.94
N TYR A 90 78.49 -60.29 -38.27
CA TYR A 90 78.71 -58.92 -38.69
C TYR A 90 77.74 -57.98 -37.98
N SER A 91 78.16 -56.73 -37.82
CA SER A 91 77.28 -55.67 -37.34
C SER A 91 77.62 -54.33 -37.97
N PHE A 92 76.61 -53.47 -38.10
CA PHE A 92 76.79 -52.08 -38.52
C PHE A 92 75.60 -51.24 -38.05
N TYR A 93 75.79 -49.92 -37.97
CA TYR A 93 74.73 -48.95 -37.82
C TYR A 93 74.47 -48.26 -39.16
N ALA A 94 73.22 -47.97 -39.48
CA ALA A 94 72.85 -47.09 -40.57
C ALA A 94 71.62 -46.29 -40.18
N ALA A 95 71.29 -45.23 -40.93
CA ALA A 95 70.07 -44.48 -40.68
C ALA A 95 68.83 -45.42 -40.75
N PRO A 96 67.77 -45.18 -39.96
CA PRO A 96 66.53 -45.94 -40.09
C PRO A 96 66.01 -45.90 -41.53
N GLY A 97 65.72 -47.07 -42.11
CA GLY A 97 65.41 -47.15 -43.54
C GLY A 97 65.34 -48.57 -44.08
N ARG A 98 65.15 -48.69 -45.39
CA ARG A 98 65.18 -49.96 -46.13
C ARG A 98 66.51 -50.10 -46.87
N TYR A 99 67.09 -51.28 -46.80
CA TYR A 99 68.39 -51.60 -47.40
C TYR A 99 68.36 -52.94 -48.12
N MET A 100 69.36 -53.15 -48.97
CA MET A 100 69.69 -54.45 -49.54
C MET A 100 71.04 -54.89 -48.96
N ILE A 101 71.13 -56.11 -48.44
CA ILE A 101 72.40 -56.68 -47.97
C ILE A 101 72.82 -57.79 -48.92
N GLU A 102 74.00 -57.70 -49.47
CA GLU A 102 74.63 -58.75 -50.25
C GLU A 102 75.75 -59.41 -49.46
N ILE A 103 75.75 -60.74 -49.43
CA ILE A 103 76.76 -61.54 -48.75
C ILE A 103 77.48 -62.37 -49.81
N SER A 104 78.80 -62.24 -49.92
CA SER A 104 79.65 -62.96 -50.88
C SER A 104 80.98 -63.40 -50.26
N GLY A 105 81.60 -64.45 -50.79
CA GLY A 105 82.88 -64.95 -50.28
C GLY A 105 83.22 -66.35 -50.80
N PRO A 106 84.48 -66.81 -50.64
CA PRO A 106 84.87 -68.17 -51.03
C PRO A 106 84.04 -69.23 -50.28
N GLY A 107 83.39 -70.14 -51.00
CA GLY A 107 82.61 -71.24 -50.39
C GLY A 107 81.15 -70.89 -50.02
N ILE A 108 80.66 -69.70 -50.37
CA ILE A 108 79.22 -69.36 -50.34
C ILE A 108 78.75 -68.89 -51.71
N THR A 109 77.56 -69.33 -52.11
CA THR A 109 76.83 -68.70 -53.21
C THR A 109 76.42 -67.31 -52.76
N THR A 110 76.77 -66.29 -53.55
CA THR A 110 76.42 -64.90 -53.21
C THR A 110 74.90 -64.77 -53.08
N LYS A 111 74.45 -64.15 -51.98
CA LYS A 111 73.03 -64.01 -51.65
C LYS A 111 72.72 -62.54 -51.39
N GLN A 112 71.68 -62.04 -52.05
CA GLN A 112 71.12 -60.72 -51.79
C GLN A 112 69.84 -60.85 -50.95
N LEU A 113 69.76 -60.03 -49.92
CA LEU A 113 68.63 -59.90 -49.02
C LEU A 113 68.00 -58.53 -49.28
N PRO A 114 66.98 -58.44 -50.15
CA PRO A 114 66.27 -57.18 -50.38
C PRO A 114 65.37 -56.84 -49.19
N ASN A 115 65.03 -55.57 -49.04
CA ASN A 115 64.08 -55.05 -48.04
C ASN A 115 64.46 -55.33 -46.58
N VAL A 116 65.75 -55.31 -46.24
CA VAL A 116 66.19 -55.31 -44.84
C VAL A 116 65.81 -53.96 -44.22
N ILE A 117 64.87 -53.97 -43.29
CA ILE A 117 64.38 -52.76 -42.61
C ILE A 117 65.16 -52.56 -41.32
N LEU A 118 65.75 -51.38 -41.15
CA LEU A 118 66.29 -50.93 -39.88
C LEU A 118 65.28 -49.95 -39.24
N PRO A 119 64.62 -50.32 -38.13
CA PRO A 119 63.60 -49.48 -37.50
C PRO A 119 64.24 -48.34 -36.73
N SER A 120 63.56 -47.20 -36.58
CA SER A 120 63.98 -46.13 -35.68
C SER A 120 64.08 -46.64 -34.23
N ASP A 121 65.07 -46.15 -33.46
CA ASP A 121 65.24 -46.51 -32.05
C ASP A 121 63.94 -46.23 -31.25
N PRO A 122 63.32 -47.25 -30.64
CA PRO A 122 62.05 -47.08 -29.91
C PRO A 122 62.17 -46.22 -28.65
N SER A 123 63.39 -45.88 -28.20
CA SER A 123 63.62 -45.02 -27.03
C SER A 123 63.45 -43.52 -27.30
N SER A 124 63.24 -43.08 -28.55
CA SER A 124 62.91 -41.68 -28.89
C SER A 124 62.16 -41.52 -30.22
N PRO A 125 60.85 -41.86 -30.30
CA PRO A 125 60.08 -41.61 -31.51
C PRO A 125 59.79 -40.11 -31.66
N THR A 126 60.27 -39.51 -32.74
CA THR A 126 59.87 -38.15 -33.16
C THR A 126 58.86 -38.26 -34.29
N PHE A 127 57.60 -37.89 -34.00
CA PHE A 127 56.54 -37.83 -35.01
C PHE A 127 56.35 -36.38 -35.46
N THR A 128 56.53 -36.10 -36.75
CA THR A 128 56.26 -34.78 -37.34
C THR A 128 54.78 -34.57 -37.67
N SER A 129 54.03 -35.65 -37.89
CA SER A 129 52.56 -35.64 -37.98
C SER A 129 51.99 -36.99 -37.54
N VAL A 130 51.02 -36.98 -36.63
CA VAL A 130 50.27 -38.16 -36.20
C VAL A 130 48.85 -38.05 -36.73
N THR A 131 48.53 -38.79 -37.79
CA THR A 131 47.15 -38.95 -38.29
C THR A 131 46.63 -40.31 -37.86
N THR A 132 45.67 -40.32 -36.93
CA THR A 132 44.95 -41.54 -36.54
C THR A 132 43.47 -41.42 -36.89
N THR A 133 42.88 -42.49 -37.39
CA THR A 133 41.43 -42.62 -37.63
C THR A 133 40.68 -43.14 -36.40
N SER A 134 41.39 -43.50 -35.33
CA SER A 134 40.83 -44.18 -34.15
C SER A 134 41.12 -43.46 -32.83
N GLY A 135 41.43 -42.16 -32.90
CA GLY A 135 41.78 -41.36 -31.72
C GLY A 135 43.24 -41.51 -31.30
N ILE A 136 43.73 -40.56 -30.51
CA ILE A 136 45.06 -40.58 -29.89
C ILE A 136 44.86 -40.90 -28.42
N SER A 137 45.12 -42.14 -28.02
CA SER A 137 45.11 -42.55 -26.60
C SER A 137 46.53 -42.46 -26.05
N ALA A 138 46.99 -41.23 -25.77
CA ALA A 138 48.26 -40.99 -25.08
C ALA A 138 48.00 -40.79 -23.58
N PHE A 139 48.72 -41.52 -22.71
CA PHE A 139 48.56 -41.37 -21.25
C PHE A 139 49.16 -40.05 -20.72
N SER A 140 49.91 -39.31 -21.54
CA SER A 140 50.18 -37.87 -21.32
C SER A 140 50.61 -37.22 -22.64
N LEU A 141 50.07 -36.04 -22.94
CA LEU A 141 50.50 -35.18 -24.04
C LEU A 141 51.07 -33.90 -23.42
N SER A 142 52.38 -33.68 -23.56
CA SER A 142 53.05 -32.46 -23.11
C SER A 142 53.37 -31.59 -24.32
N LEU A 143 52.74 -30.42 -24.41
CA LEU A 143 52.92 -29.46 -25.50
C LEU A 143 53.68 -28.24 -24.97
N THR A 144 54.71 -27.80 -25.69
CA THR A 144 55.45 -26.56 -25.41
C THR A 144 54.84 -25.32 -26.08
N GLY A 145 53.76 -25.49 -26.83
CA GLY A 145 53.01 -24.43 -27.52
C GLY A 145 51.49 -24.64 -27.46
N ASN A 146 50.75 -23.74 -28.11
CA ASN A 146 49.28 -23.74 -28.07
C ASN A 146 48.69 -25.01 -28.73
N LEU A 147 47.75 -25.66 -28.03
CA LEU A 147 46.86 -26.64 -28.65
C LEU A 147 45.76 -25.89 -29.41
N THR A 148 45.73 -26.01 -30.73
CA THR A 148 44.62 -25.49 -31.55
C THR A 148 43.79 -26.66 -32.06
N VAL A 149 42.49 -26.70 -31.74
CA VAL A 149 41.59 -27.72 -32.28
C VAL A 149 40.56 -27.07 -33.19
N ASN A 150 40.60 -27.40 -34.49
CA ASN A 150 39.59 -26.99 -35.46
C ASN A 150 38.47 -28.04 -35.48
N GLY A 151 37.40 -27.80 -34.72
CA GLY A 151 36.19 -28.63 -34.67
C GLY A 151 35.60 -28.77 -33.26
N SER A 152 34.42 -29.40 -33.14
CA SER A 152 33.77 -29.68 -31.86
C SER A 152 34.48 -30.82 -31.12
N THR A 153 35.24 -30.50 -30.08
CA THR A 153 35.84 -31.50 -29.19
C THR A 153 34.94 -31.73 -27.97
N ALA A 154 34.57 -32.98 -27.69
CA ALA A 154 33.93 -33.35 -26.43
C ALA A 154 34.99 -33.88 -25.45
N VAL A 155 35.20 -33.18 -24.33
CA VAL A 155 36.04 -33.67 -23.22
C VAL A 155 35.12 -34.42 -22.25
N VAL A 156 35.25 -35.75 -22.20
CA VAL A 156 34.54 -36.58 -21.22
C VAL A 156 35.47 -36.78 -20.02
N GLY A 157 35.53 -35.78 -19.13
CA GLY A 157 36.39 -35.76 -17.94
C GLY A 157 36.75 -34.34 -17.46
N SER A 158 37.55 -34.23 -16.38
CA SER A 158 38.08 -32.95 -15.90
C SER A 158 39.33 -32.54 -16.70
N LEU A 159 39.27 -31.41 -17.38
CA LEU A 159 40.46 -30.73 -17.89
C LEU A 159 41.17 -30.06 -16.69
N THR A 160 42.48 -30.18 -16.55
CA THR A 160 43.26 -29.52 -15.47
C THR A 160 44.40 -28.70 -16.08
N VAL A 161 44.70 -27.53 -15.52
CA VAL A 161 45.85 -26.70 -15.92
C VAL A 161 46.67 -26.40 -14.67
N GLY A 162 47.97 -26.75 -14.66
CA GLY A 162 48.82 -26.57 -13.48
C GLY A 162 48.47 -27.48 -12.29
N GLY A 163 47.83 -28.62 -12.54
CA GLY A 163 47.41 -29.56 -11.49
C GLY A 163 46.09 -29.22 -10.79
N ALA A 164 45.48 -28.08 -11.12
CA ALA A 164 44.15 -27.71 -10.67
C ALA A 164 43.09 -28.03 -11.74
N PRO A 165 41.92 -28.58 -11.38
CA PRO A 165 40.79 -28.71 -12.30
C PRO A 165 40.43 -27.34 -12.90
N VAL A 166 40.25 -27.28 -14.21
CA VAL A 166 39.56 -26.19 -14.88
C VAL A 166 38.12 -26.23 -14.35
N PRO A 167 37.68 -25.23 -13.56
CA PRO A 167 36.41 -25.31 -12.86
C PRO A 167 35.25 -25.36 -13.86
N SER A 168 34.35 -26.32 -13.65
CA SER A 168 33.02 -26.32 -14.25
C SER A 168 32.23 -25.14 -13.69
N THR A 169 31.90 -24.16 -14.53
CA THR A 169 30.78 -23.18 -14.45
C THR A 169 30.43 -22.50 -13.11
N LYS A 170 31.22 -22.61 -12.03
CA LYS A 170 30.87 -22.11 -10.68
C LYS A 170 32.03 -21.55 -9.85
N ALA A 171 33.18 -21.23 -10.44
CA ALA A 171 34.23 -20.48 -9.75
C ALA A 171 34.81 -19.39 -10.66
N ASP A 172 35.01 -18.20 -10.08
CA ASP A 172 35.59 -17.02 -10.71
C ASP A 172 37.05 -17.28 -11.08
N ASN A 173 37.37 -17.31 -12.37
CA ASN A 173 38.70 -17.69 -12.85
C ASN A 173 39.22 -16.62 -13.81
N GLN A 174 40.14 -15.78 -13.32
CA GLN A 174 40.79 -14.75 -14.13
C GLN A 174 41.73 -15.39 -15.15
N TRP A 175 41.30 -15.43 -16.40
CA TRP A 175 42.21 -15.65 -17.53
C TRP A 175 42.77 -14.29 -17.93
N THR A 176 44.05 -14.26 -18.30
CA THR A 176 44.89 -13.06 -18.45
C THR A 176 44.52 -12.14 -19.64
N ASN A 177 43.24 -12.02 -20.01
CA ASN A 177 42.61 -10.87 -20.70
C ASN A 177 41.07 -10.99 -20.73
N ASN A 178 40.36 -9.93 -20.32
CA ASN A 178 38.98 -9.48 -20.67
C ASN A 178 37.80 -10.47 -20.86
N GLN A 179 37.76 -11.64 -20.23
CA GLN A 179 36.54 -12.48 -20.22
C GLN A 179 36.08 -12.80 -18.80
N ARG A 180 35.25 -11.92 -18.22
CA ARG A 180 34.38 -12.28 -17.09
C ARG A 180 33.16 -13.00 -17.66
N PHE A 181 32.89 -14.22 -17.21
CA PHE A 181 31.66 -14.91 -17.57
C PHE A 181 30.50 -14.21 -16.88
N LYS A 182 29.49 -13.80 -17.64
CA LYS A 182 28.36 -13.02 -17.15
C LYS A 182 27.46 -13.79 -16.17
N GLY A 183 27.80 -15.00 -15.75
CA GLY A 183 26.96 -15.88 -14.92
C GLY A 183 26.10 -16.85 -15.76
N PRO A 184 25.65 -17.98 -15.19
CA PRO A 184 24.76 -18.91 -15.87
C PRO A 184 23.34 -18.33 -15.99
N ASP A 185 22.63 -18.66 -17.08
CA ASP A 185 21.19 -18.41 -17.13
C ASP A 185 20.52 -19.05 -15.90
N PRO A 186 19.65 -18.30 -15.19
CA PRO A 186 19.00 -17.08 -15.66
C PRO A 186 19.60 -15.75 -15.14
N TRP A 187 20.72 -15.76 -14.41
CA TRP A 187 21.25 -14.56 -13.74
C TRP A 187 22.51 -14.02 -14.38
N ARG A 188 22.52 -12.70 -14.62
CA ARG A 188 23.70 -11.96 -15.07
C ARG A 188 24.38 -11.25 -13.89
N ASP A 189 25.66 -11.51 -13.65
CA ASP A 189 26.41 -10.82 -12.59
C ASP A 189 26.74 -9.39 -13.02
N PHE A 190 26.23 -8.41 -12.29
CA PHE A 190 26.46 -6.99 -12.52
C PHE A 190 27.95 -6.61 -12.50
N THR A 191 28.77 -7.27 -11.67
CA THR A 191 30.21 -6.99 -11.60
C THR A 191 30.97 -7.50 -12.83
N ALA A 192 30.37 -8.37 -13.66
CA ALA A 192 30.96 -8.79 -14.92
C ALA A 192 31.11 -7.64 -15.93
N TYR A 193 30.35 -6.56 -15.76
CA TYR A 193 30.37 -5.36 -16.60
C TYR A 193 31.34 -4.28 -16.10
N MET A 194 31.87 -4.44 -14.88
CA MET A 194 32.85 -3.52 -14.28
C MET A 194 34.29 -3.84 -14.71
N PRO A 195 35.23 -2.90 -14.55
CA PRO A 195 36.67 -3.17 -14.69
C PRO A 195 37.17 -4.27 -13.75
N THR A 196 38.34 -4.82 -14.08
CA THR A 196 39.07 -5.76 -13.23
C THR A 196 39.30 -5.16 -11.84
N GLY A 197 39.01 -5.92 -10.77
CA GLY A 197 39.03 -5.43 -9.38
C GLY A 197 37.72 -4.80 -8.89
N GLY A 198 36.74 -4.57 -9.79
CA GLY A 198 35.40 -4.08 -9.44
C GLY A 198 35.36 -2.61 -9.03
N CYS A 199 34.14 -2.06 -8.98
CA CYS A 199 33.89 -0.66 -8.59
C CYS A 199 33.27 -0.49 -7.22
N SER A 200 33.01 -1.58 -6.49
CA SER A 200 32.57 -1.47 -5.09
C SER A 200 33.62 -0.68 -4.29
N SER A 201 33.15 0.29 -3.52
CA SER A 201 33.97 0.97 -2.52
C SER A 201 33.91 0.22 -1.18
N THR A 202 34.92 0.43 -0.33
CA THR A 202 34.94 0.02 1.08
C THR A 202 34.66 1.19 2.03
N ASP A 203 34.46 2.38 1.47
CA ASP A 203 34.42 3.64 2.21
C ASP A 203 32.99 3.93 2.70
N SER A 204 32.91 4.54 3.87
CA SER A 204 31.65 4.73 4.60
C SER A 204 30.66 5.58 3.78
N PRO A 205 29.36 5.22 3.78
CA PRO A 205 28.35 5.92 2.99
C PRO A 205 28.13 7.34 3.53
N GLY A 206 28.77 8.35 2.95
CA GLY A 206 28.48 9.74 3.32
C GLY A 206 29.16 10.85 2.56
N TYR A 207 30.09 10.56 1.64
CA TYR A 207 31.01 11.58 1.15
C TYR A 207 31.00 11.71 -0.37
N PHE A 208 31.32 12.91 -0.83
CA PHE A 208 31.62 13.23 -2.22
C PHE A 208 32.86 14.12 -2.21
N ASP A 209 33.65 14.03 -3.26
CA ASP A 209 34.78 14.93 -3.44
C ASP A 209 34.38 16.13 -4.31
N THR A 210 35.24 17.15 -4.33
CA THR A 210 35.08 18.27 -5.25
C THR A 210 36.11 18.18 -6.36
N GLY A 211 35.78 18.69 -7.54
CA GLY A 211 36.65 18.63 -8.69
C GLY A 211 36.54 19.82 -9.63
N THR A 212 37.58 19.96 -10.45
CA THR A 212 37.78 21.04 -11.41
C THR A 212 38.21 20.44 -12.74
N VAL A 213 37.52 20.79 -13.83
CA VAL A 213 37.85 20.39 -15.20
C VAL A 213 37.53 21.53 -16.15
N GLY A 214 38.40 21.77 -17.13
CA GLY A 214 38.17 22.77 -18.17
C GLY A 214 37.22 22.28 -19.26
N ALA A 215 36.52 23.20 -19.93
CA ALA A 215 35.71 22.87 -21.10
C ALA A 215 36.58 22.24 -22.21
N GLY A 216 36.11 21.16 -22.82
CA GLY A 216 36.84 20.35 -23.79
C GLY A 216 37.94 19.46 -23.20
N SER A 217 38.14 19.46 -21.86
CA SER A 217 39.19 18.67 -21.21
C SER A 217 38.67 17.31 -20.73
N SER A 218 39.46 16.26 -20.95
CA SER A 218 39.31 14.96 -20.27
C SER A 218 40.10 14.87 -18.97
N THR A 219 40.94 15.86 -18.65
CA THR A 219 41.75 15.86 -17.42
C THR A 219 41.05 16.68 -16.34
N MET A 220 40.77 16.03 -15.22
CA MET A 220 40.06 16.57 -14.07
C MET A 220 40.93 16.49 -12.83
N THR A 221 40.95 17.55 -12.02
CA THR A 221 41.58 17.53 -10.70
C THR A 221 40.52 17.35 -9.64
N VAL A 222 40.66 16.37 -8.75
CA VAL A 222 39.77 16.12 -7.62
C VAL A 222 40.50 16.36 -6.31
N THR A 223 39.81 16.93 -5.33
CA THR A 223 40.27 16.96 -3.95
C THR A 223 39.96 15.60 -3.34
N THR A 224 40.92 14.69 -3.27
CA THR A 224 40.72 13.31 -2.74
C THR A 224 40.64 13.30 -1.21
N SER A 225 39.72 14.07 -0.65
CA SER A 225 39.53 14.17 0.80
C SER A 225 38.77 12.98 1.37
N HIS A 226 37.92 12.34 0.57
CA HIS A 226 37.02 11.32 1.07
C HIS A 226 36.89 10.08 0.16
N GLU A 227 36.92 10.20 -1.17
CA GLU A 227 36.62 9.10 -2.10
C GLU A 227 37.86 8.61 -2.86
N ILE A 228 38.00 7.28 -3.00
CA ILE A 228 39.08 6.65 -3.79
C ILE A 228 38.52 6.15 -5.12
N PHE A 229 38.60 7.00 -6.15
CA PHE A 229 38.24 6.64 -7.52
C PHE A 229 39.17 5.58 -8.12
N LYS A 230 38.63 4.63 -8.90
CA LYS A 230 39.38 3.56 -9.57
C LYS A 230 39.30 3.68 -11.09
N ASN A 231 40.37 3.27 -11.77
CA ASN A 231 40.35 3.19 -13.24
C ASN A 231 39.28 2.22 -13.72
N GLY A 232 38.58 2.61 -14.77
CA GLY A 232 37.48 1.91 -15.40
C GLY A 232 36.13 2.08 -14.71
N CYS A 233 36.07 2.67 -13.51
CA CYS A 233 34.81 2.90 -12.80
C CYS A 233 34.10 4.14 -13.30
N GLY A 234 32.79 4.17 -13.10
CA GLY A 234 31.96 5.29 -13.52
C GLY A 234 32.01 6.45 -12.52
N ILE A 235 31.79 7.65 -13.05
CA ILE A 235 31.92 8.91 -12.35
C ILE A 235 30.86 9.88 -12.87
N ALA A 236 30.17 10.54 -11.94
CA ALA A 236 29.24 11.63 -12.20
C ALA A 236 29.89 12.96 -11.79
N VAL A 237 30.06 13.86 -12.77
CA VAL A 237 30.65 15.18 -12.55
C VAL A 237 29.58 16.25 -12.77
N LEU A 238 29.11 16.86 -11.69
CA LEU A 238 28.01 17.82 -11.75
C LEU A 238 28.38 19.02 -12.63
N HIS A 239 27.46 19.43 -13.51
CA HIS A 239 27.55 20.61 -14.39
C HIS A 239 28.65 20.61 -15.46
N ALA A 240 29.39 19.50 -15.62
CA ALA A 240 30.42 19.35 -16.65
C ALA A 240 29.85 18.90 -18.01
N GLY A 241 28.59 18.48 -18.07
CA GLY A 241 27.88 18.08 -19.29
C GLY A 241 27.44 19.27 -20.14
N PRO A 242 26.71 19.05 -21.25
CA PRO A 242 26.18 20.12 -22.09
C PRO A 242 25.11 20.94 -21.37
N THR A 243 24.82 22.14 -21.88
CA THR A 243 23.73 22.97 -21.34
C THR A 243 22.38 22.33 -21.67
N ALA A 244 21.48 22.26 -20.69
CA ALA A 244 20.17 21.67 -20.85
C ALA A 244 19.35 22.42 -21.91
N THR A 245 18.65 21.67 -22.76
CA THR A 245 17.75 22.19 -23.79
C THR A 245 16.28 22.21 -23.36
N ILE A 246 16.00 21.72 -22.16
CA ILE A 246 14.66 21.64 -21.61
C ILE A 246 14.03 23.03 -21.45
N ASN A 247 12.77 23.16 -21.88
CA ASN A 247 12.05 24.41 -21.80
C ASN A 247 11.69 24.75 -20.34
N ARG A 248 11.68 26.05 -20.03
CA ARG A 248 11.12 26.56 -18.77
C ARG A 248 9.63 26.19 -18.68
N PRO A 249 9.08 26.02 -17.46
CA PRO A 249 7.65 25.83 -17.28
C PRO A 249 6.84 26.93 -17.98
N GLY A 250 5.87 26.52 -18.81
CA GLY A 250 5.11 27.43 -19.66
C GLY A 250 4.17 28.32 -18.86
N ALA A 251 4.07 29.60 -19.25
CA ALA A 251 3.26 30.62 -18.58
C ALA A 251 1.85 30.78 -19.18
N GLY A 252 1.58 30.14 -20.31
CA GLY A 252 0.42 30.44 -21.14
C GLY A 252 0.68 31.63 -22.05
N CYS A 253 -0.33 32.45 -22.33
CA CYS A 253 -0.23 33.52 -23.31
C CYS A 253 -1.22 34.67 -23.12
N SER A 254 -0.93 35.79 -23.79
CA SER A 254 -1.95 36.80 -24.10
C SER A 254 -2.83 36.30 -25.24
N ILE A 255 -4.14 36.48 -25.09
CA ILE A 255 -5.15 35.91 -25.98
C ILE A 255 -5.43 36.86 -27.15
N SER A 256 -5.28 36.38 -28.39
CA SER A 256 -5.72 37.12 -29.57
C SER A 256 -7.20 36.90 -29.85
N SER A 257 -7.68 35.66 -29.70
CA SER A 257 -9.08 35.28 -29.91
C SER A 257 -9.44 33.99 -29.19
N ILE A 258 -10.71 33.82 -28.86
CA ILE A 258 -11.31 32.57 -28.40
C ILE A 258 -12.48 32.25 -29.33
N THR A 259 -12.58 31.00 -29.77
CA THR A 259 -13.75 30.48 -30.51
C THR A 259 -14.35 29.30 -29.76
N GLY A 260 -15.60 29.43 -29.33
CA GLY A 260 -16.36 28.42 -28.57
C GLY A 260 -17.45 27.76 -29.40
N SER A 261 -17.52 26.42 -29.37
CA SER A 261 -18.52 25.61 -30.06
C SER A 261 -19.70 25.17 -29.20
N GLY A 262 -19.75 25.56 -27.92
CA GLY A 262 -20.72 25.03 -26.94
C GLY A 262 -20.28 23.72 -26.27
N THR A 263 -19.14 23.15 -26.68
CA THR A 263 -18.51 21.99 -26.03
C THR A 263 -17.01 22.19 -25.81
N LEU A 264 -16.35 22.93 -26.71
CA LEU A 264 -14.93 23.20 -26.69
C LEU A 264 -14.69 24.68 -27.04
N ALA A 265 -13.78 25.32 -26.33
CA ALA A 265 -13.22 26.61 -26.69
C ALA A 265 -11.79 26.42 -27.18
N THR A 266 -11.43 27.11 -28.25
CA THR A 266 -10.05 27.21 -28.75
C THR A 266 -9.56 28.64 -28.53
N ILE A 267 -8.52 28.77 -27.72
CA ILE A 267 -7.74 29.99 -27.51
C ILE A 267 -6.67 30.05 -28.59
N THR A 268 -6.60 31.16 -29.31
CA THR A 268 -5.46 31.54 -30.12
C THR A 268 -4.63 32.54 -29.35
N CYS A 269 -3.34 32.23 -29.20
CA CYS A 269 -2.37 33.06 -28.52
C CYS A 269 -1.75 34.07 -29.46
N ALA A 270 -1.49 35.28 -28.95
CA ALA A 270 -0.79 36.33 -29.70
C ALA A 270 0.70 36.01 -29.96
N ALA A 271 1.28 35.08 -29.21
CA ALA A 271 2.65 34.60 -29.34
C ALA A 271 2.76 33.14 -28.85
N PRO A 272 3.85 32.43 -29.15
CA PRO A 272 4.05 31.07 -28.66
C PRO A 272 3.95 30.97 -27.12
N HIS A 273 3.10 30.08 -26.62
CA HIS A 273 2.77 29.97 -25.19
C HIS A 273 3.79 29.18 -24.35
N GLY A 274 4.70 28.43 -25.00
CA GLY A 274 5.70 27.61 -24.32
C GLY A 274 5.17 26.37 -23.57
N LEU A 275 3.86 26.11 -23.62
CA LEU A 275 3.26 24.83 -23.21
C LEU A 275 3.63 23.68 -24.16
N ILE A 276 3.54 22.43 -23.65
CA ILE A 276 3.77 21.22 -24.44
C ILE A 276 2.66 21.06 -25.49
N ILE A 277 3.05 20.75 -26.72
CA ILE A 277 2.13 20.41 -27.80
C ILE A 277 1.58 18.99 -27.59
N SER A 278 0.26 18.83 -27.58
CA SER A 278 -0.40 17.54 -27.42
C SER A 278 -0.09 16.59 -28.58
N THR A 279 0.40 15.39 -28.28
CA THR A 279 0.51 14.28 -29.24
C THR A 279 -0.69 13.33 -29.16
N PRO A 280 -1.12 12.71 -30.28
CA PRO A 280 -2.35 11.89 -30.33
C PRO A 280 -2.36 10.66 -29.43
N ASP A 281 -1.20 10.10 -29.10
CA ASP A 281 -1.10 8.76 -28.51
C ASP A 281 -1.28 8.73 -26.97
N TYR A 282 -1.10 9.85 -26.25
CA TYR A 282 -1.08 9.83 -24.78
C TYR A 282 -1.65 11.06 -24.05
N GLY A 283 -2.37 11.96 -24.71
CA GLY A 283 -3.02 13.10 -24.02
C GLY A 283 -2.05 14.07 -23.32
N ASN A 284 -0.75 14.03 -23.62
CA ASN A 284 0.32 14.68 -22.84
C ASN A 284 0.37 16.22 -22.92
N GLY A 285 -0.46 16.88 -23.74
CA GLY A 285 -0.68 18.33 -23.68
C GLY A 285 -1.90 18.75 -22.87
N ALA A 286 -2.66 17.80 -22.31
CA ALA A 286 -3.94 18.00 -21.63
C ALA A 286 -3.87 17.55 -20.17
N GLY A 287 -4.62 18.18 -19.26
CA GLY A 287 -4.76 17.73 -17.87
C GLY A 287 -4.03 18.55 -16.81
N TYR A 288 -3.59 19.78 -17.11
CA TYR A 288 -3.19 20.78 -16.10
C TYR A 288 -4.15 21.96 -16.10
N GLY A 289 -4.18 22.71 -14.99
CA GLY A 289 -5.08 23.83 -14.80
C GLY A 289 -4.64 25.09 -15.54
N MET A 290 -5.60 25.85 -16.05
CA MET A 290 -5.41 27.12 -16.72
C MET A 290 -6.48 28.13 -16.27
N VAL A 291 -6.06 29.35 -15.96
CA VAL A 291 -6.95 30.47 -15.67
C VAL A 291 -7.11 31.33 -16.92
N VAL A 292 -8.35 31.51 -17.38
CA VAL A 292 -8.72 32.49 -18.41
C VAL A 292 -9.33 33.69 -17.73
N ALA A 293 -8.77 34.88 -17.99
CA ALA A 293 -9.21 36.11 -17.34
C ALA A 293 -9.11 37.33 -18.26
N GLY A 294 -9.98 38.31 -18.03
CA GLY A 294 -9.93 39.61 -18.69
C GLY A 294 -10.31 39.59 -20.18
N VAL A 295 -11.01 38.54 -20.63
CA VAL A 295 -11.49 38.45 -22.01
C VAL A 295 -12.75 39.32 -22.21
N THR A 296 -13.04 39.72 -23.44
CA THR A 296 -14.16 40.63 -23.77
C THR A 296 -15.54 40.05 -23.42
N ASP A 297 -15.74 38.76 -23.67
CA ASP A 297 -16.92 38.02 -23.22
C ASP A 297 -16.56 37.24 -21.95
N THR A 298 -17.00 37.75 -20.81
CA THR A 298 -16.64 37.23 -19.48
C THR A 298 -17.20 35.84 -19.19
N SER A 299 -18.10 35.32 -20.02
CA SER A 299 -18.57 33.92 -19.91
C SER A 299 -17.47 32.89 -20.17
N PHE A 300 -16.39 33.30 -20.85
CA PHE A 300 -15.20 32.48 -21.06
C PHE A 300 -14.16 32.61 -19.93
N ASN A 301 -14.33 33.54 -18.97
CA ASN A 301 -13.45 33.65 -17.81
C ASN A 301 -13.69 32.48 -16.84
N GLY A 302 -12.63 32.02 -16.18
CA GLY A 302 -12.70 30.94 -15.19
C GLY A 302 -11.42 30.13 -15.13
N THR A 303 -11.45 29.07 -14.31
CA THR A 303 -10.37 28.08 -14.21
C THR A 303 -10.82 26.80 -14.89
N PHE A 304 -10.01 26.30 -15.80
CA PHE A 304 -10.34 25.17 -16.66
C PHE A 304 -9.17 24.19 -16.75
N THR A 305 -9.46 22.92 -16.99
CA THR A 305 -8.43 21.97 -17.41
C THR A 305 -8.16 22.15 -18.89
N VAL A 306 -6.88 22.22 -19.26
CA VAL A 306 -6.45 22.22 -20.66
C VAL A 306 -6.85 20.89 -21.30
N SER A 307 -7.62 20.94 -22.38
CA SER A 307 -8.12 19.77 -23.11
C SER A 307 -7.16 19.29 -24.18
N THR A 308 -6.51 20.18 -24.92
CA THR A 308 -5.40 19.89 -25.85
C THR A 308 -4.57 21.15 -26.08
N VAL A 309 -3.35 21.00 -26.57
CA VAL A 309 -2.48 22.09 -27.03
C VAL A 309 -2.02 21.74 -28.44
N PRO A 310 -2.81 22.04 -29.48
CA PRO A 310 -2.57 21.50 -30.83
C PRO A 310 -1.24 21.93 -31.46
N ASP A 311 -0.77 23.13 -31.14
CA ASP A 311 0.49 23.69 -31.62
C ASP A 311 1.00 24.75 -30.64
N SER A 312 2.08 25.46 -30.98
CA SER A 312 2.70 26.46 -30.10
C SER A 312 1.84 27.69 -29.79
N THR A 313 0.72 27.88 -30.48
CA THR A 313 -0.13 29.08 -30.43
C THR A 313 -1.60 28.79 -30.13
N HIS A 314 -1.99 27.54 -29.95
CA HIS A 314 -3.37 27.16 -29.72
C HIS A 314 -3.52 26.31 -28.45
N ILE A 315 -4.52 26.65 -27.65
CA ILE A 315 -4.88 25.92 -26.42
C ILE A 315 -6.38 25.67 -26.48
N THR A 316 -6.83 24.46 -26.17
CA THR A 316 -8.26 24.17 -26.09
C THR A 316 -8.68 23.80 -24.67
N TYR A 317 -9.91 24.12 -24.30
CA TYR A 317 -10.52 23.73 -23.03
C TYR A 317 -12.02 23.50 -23.20
N ARG A 318 -12.62 22.69 -22.33
CA ARG A 318 -14.07 22.41 -22.40
C ARG A 318 -14.86 23.58 -21.83
N THR A 319 -15.93 23.97 -22.53
CA THR A 319 -16.87 24.98 -22.07
C THR A 319 -18.27 24.68 -22.63
N ALA A 320 -19.30 25.00 -21.86
CA ALA A 320 -20.69 24.94 -22.34
C ALA A 320 -21.07 26.18 -23.17
N HIS A 321 -20.18 27.17 -23.28
CA HIS A 321 -20.45 28.41 -23.99
C HIS A 321 -20.13 28.31 -25.48
N SER A 322 -21.02 28.84 -26.31
CA SER A 322 -20.82 29.01 -27.75
C SER A 322 -20.67 30.49 -28.06
N GLY A 323 -19.75 30.86 -28.94
CA GLY A 323 -19.49 32.26 -29.27
C GLY A 323 -18.02 32.56 -29.53
N SER A 324 -17.65 33.84 -29.49
CA SER A 324 -16.28 34.30 -29.69
C SER A 324 -15.91 35.35 -28.66
N SER A 325 -14.65 35.32 -28.20
CA SER A 325 -14.10 36.32 -27.29
C SER A 325 -12.70 36.73 -27.74
N SER A 326 -12.12 37.76 -27.13
CA SER A 326 -10.77 38.26 -27.45
C SER A 326 -10.18 39.04 -26.29
N GLY A 327 -8.89 39.37 -26.36
CA GLY A 327 -8.18 40.06 -25.29
C GLY A 327 -8.02 39.18 -24.04
N GLY A 328 -7.37 39.72 -23.00
CA GLY A 328 -7.13 38.98 -21.75
C GLY A 328 -5.94 38.00 -21.82
N THR A 329 -5.91 37.08 -20.85
CA THR A 329 -4.79 36.16 -20.63
C THR A 329 -5.27 34.75 -20.34
N ALA A 330 -4.51 33.77 -20.84
CA ALA A 330 -4.56 32.37 -20.43
C ALA A 330 -3.29 32.08 -19.62
N ASN A 331 -3.43 31.79 -18.32
CA ASN A 331 -2.30 31.60 -17.41
C ASN A 331 -2.30 30.19 -16.80
N THR A 332 -1.17 29.49 -16.92
CA THR A 332 -0.94 28.15 -16.33
C THR A 332 -0.05 28.20 -15.07
N LEU A 333 0.50 29.36 -14.72
CA LEU A 333 1.31 29.58 -13.52
C LEU A 333 0.43 30.27 -12.46
N TRP A 334 -0.26 29.46 -11.68
CA TRP A 334 -1.20 29.91 -10.64
C TRP A 334 -1.27 28.90 -9.50
N GLY A 335 -1.90 29.30 -8.40
CA GLY A 335 -2.11 28.48 -7.21
C GLY A 335 -3.08 29.18 -6.26
N TYR A 336 -3.37 28.55 -5.11
CA TYR A 336 -4.24 29.12 -4.09
C TYR A 336 -3.91 28.55 -2.70
N ALA A 337 -4.38 29.25 -1.67
CA ALA A 337 -4.27 28.83 -0.29
C ALA A 337 -5.44 27.91 0.08
N HIS A 338 -5.12 26.80 0.75
CA HIS A 338 -6.08 25.86 1.32
C HIS A 338 -6.18 26.02 2.85
N GLY A 339 -7.37 25.79 3.41
CA GLY A 339 -7.64 25.94 4.84
C GLY A 339 -8.06 27.37 5.23
N VAL A 340 -7.76 27.78 6.45
CA VAL A 340 -8.20 29.09 6.98
C VAL A 340 -7.39 30.21 6.32
N THR A 341 -8.01 30.85 5.32
CA THR A 341 -7.39 31.90 4.51
C THR A 341 -6.77 33.01 5.36
N GLY A 342 -5.48 33.24 5.18
CA GLY A 342 -4.73 34.32 5.82
C GLY A 342 -4.51 35.53 4.91
N SER A 343 -3.52 36.35 5.25
CA SER A 343 -3.08 37.52 4.47
C SER A 343 -1.60 37.45 4.08
N THR A 344 -0.96 36.29 4.30
CA THR A 344 0.45 36.08 3.94
C THR A 344 0.56 35.87 2.45
N THR A 345 1.46 36.62 1.81
CA THR A 345 1.75 36.44 0.38
C THR A 345 2.91 35.48 0.21
N TYR A 346 2.65 34.32 -0.40
CA TYR A 346 3.69 33.37 -0.81
C TYR A 346 3.98 33.53 -2.29
N ASN A 347 5.26 33.53 -2.64
CA ASN A 347 5.70 33.56 -4.02
C ASN A 347 6.46 32.28 -4.37
N TYR A 348 6.10 31.67 -5.50
CA TYR A 348 6.71 30.43 -5.99
C TYR A 348 7.34 30.61 -7.37
N LYS A 349 8.37 29.82 -7.66
CA LYS A 349 8.94 29.64 -8.99
C LYS A 349 9.20 28.17 -9.28
N LEU A 350 9.03 27.77 -10.53
CA LEU A 350 9.15 26.40 -10.98
C LEU A 350 10.36 26.25 -11.91
N VAL A 351 11.05 25.11 -11.83
CA VAL A 351 12.20 24.77 -12.67
C VAL A 351 12.07 23.32 -13.12
N ASN A 352 11.93 23.09 -14.43
CA ASN A 352 11.95 21.74 -15.01
C ASN A 352 13.39 21.19 -14.99
N VAL A 353 13.50 19.88 -14.71
CA VAL A 353 14.76 19.12 -14.68
C VAL A 353 14.68 17.93 -15.64
N ASP A 354 15.70 17.74 -16.47
CA ASP A 354 15.81 16.66 -17.45
C ASP A 354 16.42 15.36 -16.85
N GLY A 355 16.52 14.30 -17.66
CA GLY A 355 17.06 13.00 -17.24
C GLY A 355 18.58 12.97 -17.04
N HIS A 356 19.29 14.05 -17.38
CA HIS A 356 20.74 14.21 -17.18
C HIS A 356 21.05 15.30 -16.14
N MET A 357 20.08 15.59 -15.27
CA MET A 357 20.16 16.57 -14.19
C MET A 357 20.48 18.00 -14.69
N GLY A 358 20.22 18.27 -15.96
CA GLY A 358 20.14 19.61 -16.50
C GLY A 358 18.81 20.26 -16.10
N TYR A 359 18.81 21.58 -15.95
CA TYR A 359 17.62 22.31 -15.53
C TYR A 359 17.34 23.52 -16.40
N SER A 360 16.07 23.88 -16.51
CA SER A 360 15.62 25.07 -17.24
C SER A 360 15.87 26.37 -16.47
N ALA A 361 15.64 27.51 -17.11
CA ALA A 361 15.44 28.78 -16.40
C ALA A 361 14.14 28.73 -15.58
N ALA A 362 14.11 29.46 -14.46
CA ALA A 362 12.92 29.53 -13.61
C ALA A 362 11.72 30.18 -14.31
N SER A 363 10.52 29.74 -13.94
CA SER A 363 9.26 30.33 -14.36
C SER A 363 9.10 31.79 -13.89
N ALA A 364 8.09 32.47 -14.43
CA ALA A 364 7.55 33.67 -13.76
C ALA A 364 7.03 33.30 -12.35
N ALA A 365 6.98 34.30 -11.46
CA ALA A 365 6.51 34.08 -10.10
C ALA A 365 5.01 33.75 -10.07
N ILE A 366 4.64 32.75 -9.27
CA ILE A 366 3.28 32.43 -8.89
C ILE A 366 3.03 33.07 -7.52
N SER A 367 2.06 33.97 -7.40
CA SER A 367 1.77 34.67 -6.15
C SER A 367 0.44 34.23 -5.56
N ILE A 368 0.46 33.77 -4.31
CA ILE A 368 -0.73 33.42 -3.53
C ILE A 368 -0.82 34.45 -2.40
N THR A 369 -1.69 35.45 -2.52
CA THR A 369 -1.74 36.63 -1.63
C THR A 369 -2.58 36.42 -0.37
N ASN A 370 -3.36 35.36 -0.33
CA ASN A 370 -4.30 35.02 0.75
C ASN A 370 -3.83 33.78 1.53
N GLY A 371 -2.53 33.51 1.51
CA GLY A 371 -1.91 32.38 2.19
C GLY A 371 -2.01 32.48 3.71
N ASN A 372 -1.99 31.32 4.36
CA ASN A 372 -2.12 31.22 5.81
C ASN A 372 -0.82 31.72 6.48
N ALA A 373 -0.94 32.25 7.70
CA ALA A 373 0.22 32.73 8.46
C ALA A 373 1.24 31.60 8.75
N THR A 374 0.73 30.39 8.93
CA THR A 374 1.52 29.16 9.13
C THR A 374 0.91 28.07 8.27
N LEU A 375 1.76 27.37 7.51
CA LEU A 375 1.38 26.14 6.81
C LEU A 375 1.64 24.94 7.73
N SER A 376 0.83 23.91 7.65
CA SER A 376 0.85 22.76 8.55
C SER A 376 0.31 21.52 7.82
N ALA A 377 1.08 20.43 7.87
CA ALA A 377 0.67 19.12 7.37
C ALA A 377 -0.47 18.51 8.20
N THR A 378 -0.45 18.75 9.52
CA THR A 378 -1.43 18.20 10.47
C THR A 378 -2.75 18.96 10.40
N ASP A 379 -2.73 20.29 10.26
CA ASP A 379 -3.94 21.14 10.29
C ASP A 379 -4.57 21.40 8.92
N LEU A 380 -4.15 20.68 7.87
CA LEU A 380 -4.63 20.83 6.49
C LEU A 380 -4.53 22.27 5.96
N ASN A 381 -3.48 22.99 6.37
CA ASN A 381 -3.22 24.37 5.97
C ASN A 381 -2.02 24.37 5.02
N TYR A 382 -2.27 24.46 3.72
CA TYR A 382 -1.22 24.36 2.71
C TYR A 382 -1.52 25.26 1.52
N ASN A 383 -0.49 25.54 0.72
CA ASN A 383 -0.68 26.19 -0.56
C ASN A 383 -0.59 25.15 -1.67
N TRP A 384 -1.52 25.15 -2.60
CA TRP A 384 -1.43 24.32 -3.79
C TRP A 384 -0.95 25.14 -4.98
N ILE A 385 -0.06 24.56 -5.78
CA ILE A 385 0.57 25.16 -6.96
C ILE A 385 0.32 24.28 -8.18
N ASN A 386 -0.20 24.87 -9.26
CA ASN A 386 -0.30 24.21 -10.56
C ASN A 386 1.08 24.12 -11.22
N VAL A 387 1.46 22.93 -11.67
CA VAL A 387 2.78 22.66 -12.25
C VAL A 387 2.64 22.26 -13.72
N PRO A 388 2.78 23.20 -14.67
CA PRO A 388 2.78 22.89 -16.10
C PRO A 388 4.14 22.32 -16.53
N MET A 389 4.44 21.10 -16.05
CA MET A 389 5.66 20.35 -16.40
C MET A 389 5.74 20.14 -17.91
N THR A 390 6.96 20.17 -18.50
CA THR A 390 7.19 19.92 -19.94
C THR A 390 7.56 18.46 -20.17
N VAL A 391 6.78 17.68 -20.91
CA VAL A 391 7.02 16.25 -21.14
C VAL A 391 6.76 15.92 -22.60
N ASP A 392 7.83 15.56 -23.32
CA ASP A 392 7.72 15.00 -24.66
C ASP A 392 7.66 13.46 -24.58
N TYR A 393 6.84 12.86 -25.45
CA TYR A 393 6.80 11.42 -25.70
C TYR A 393 7.12 11.15 -27.19
N PRO A 394 8.00 10.18 -27.53
CA PRO A 394 8.73 9.29 -26.63
C PRO A 394 9.69 10.05 -25.72
N LEU A 395 10.00 9.45 -24.56
CA LEU A 395 10.86 10.02 -23.54
C LEU A 395 12.24 10.41 -24.12
N ASP A 396 12.47 11.70 -24.30
CA ASP A 396 13.80 12.24 -24.57
C ASP A 396 14.42 12.69 -23.25
N LEU A 397 15.50 12.02 -22.84
CA LEU A 397 16.25 12.36 -21.61
C LEU A 397 16.79 13.80 -21.61
N ASN A 398 16.87 14.47 -22.76
CA ASN A 398 17.37 15.84 -22.91
C ASN A 398 16.28 16.91 -23.02
N ALA A 399 15.06 16.53 -23.37
CA ALA A 399 13.98 17.48 -23.68
C ALA A 399 12.76 17.33 -22.75
N SER A 400 12.59 16.18 -22.10
CA SER A 400 11.47 15.90 -21.20
C SER A 400 11.83 16.14 -19.74
N ALA A 401 10.92 16.77 -19.00
CA ALA A 401 11.01 16.93 -17.56
C ALA A 401 10.78 15.56 -16.87
N PHE A 402 11.75 15.17 -16.05
CA PHE A 402 11.67 14.04 -15.14
C PHE A 402 11.09 14.45 -13.79
N MET A 403 11.38 15.69 -13.37
CA MET A 403 10.86 16.31 -12.16
C MET A 403 10.79 17.82 -12.35
N THR A 404 10.01 18.49 -11.49
CA THR A 404 9.97 19.95 -11.39
C THR A 404 10.35 20.37 -9.99
N ALA A 405 11.39 21.18 -9.87
CA ALA A 405 11.79 21.80 -8.61
C ALA A 405 10.91 23.02 -8.32
N VAL A 406 10.48 23.15 -7.07
CA VAL A 406 9.64 24.24 -6.58
C VAL A 406 10.48 25.10 -5.64
N TYR A 407 10.51 26.40 -5.91
CA TYR A 407 11.17 27.39 -5.08
C TYR A 407 10.14 28.31 -4.46
N SER A 408 10.34 28.70 -3.20
CA SER A 408 9.44 29.60 -2.48
C SER A 408 10.21 30.63 -1.67
N ASP A 409 9.62 31.82 -1.51
CA ASP A 409 10.06 32.83 -0.54
C ASP A 409 9.55 32.57 0.88
N LYS A 410 8.80 31.45 1.06
CA LYS A 410 8.23 30.98 2.33
C LYS A 410 7.28 32.00 2.98
N GLY A 411 6.71 32.91 2.21
CA GLY A 411 5.85 33.97 2.73
C GLY A 411 6.58 35.09 3.48
N LEU A 412 7.92 35.10 3.44
CA LEU A 412 8.76 36.05 4.16
C LEU A 412 9.14 37.29 3.33
N GLY A 413 8.75 37.34 2.04
CA GLY A 413 9.15 38.40 1.11
C GLY A 413 10.66 38.47 0.86
N GLY A 414 11.39 37.39 1.17
CA GLY A 414 12.85 37.27 1.09
C GLY A 414 13.35 36.58 -0.18
N ALA A 415 14.57 36.04 -0.13
CA ALA A 415 15.14 35.26 -1.21
C ALA A 415 14.41 33.91 -1.36
N TYR A 416 14.17 33.51 -2.61
CA TYR A 416 13.64 32.18 -2.92
C TYR A 416 14.63 31.08 -2.54
N SER A 417 14.13 30.00 -1.95
CA SER A 417 14.86 28.76 -1.71
C SER A 417 14.08 27.57 -2.24
N CYS A 418 14.78 26.51 -2.67
CA CYS A 418 14.11 25.29 -3.11
C CYS A 418 13.40 24.62 -1.93
N ILE A 419 12.12 24.27 -2.14
CA ILE A 419 11.23 23.68 -1.13
C ILE A 419 10.79 22.24 -1.48
N GLY A 420 11.37 21.67 -2.53
CA GLY A 420 11.11 20.29 -2.92
C GLY A 420 11.00 20.13 -4.42
N VAL A 421 10.68 18.90 -4.81
CA VAL A 421 10.44 18.50 -6.20
C VAL A 421 9.09 17.80 -6.30
N THR A 422 8.43 17.92 -7.44
CA THR A 422 7.25 17.12 -7.79
C THR A 422 7.48 16.36 -9.07
N TYR A 423 6.79 15.22 -9.18
CA TYR A 423 6.75 14.36 -10.36
C TYR A 423 5.37 14.39 -11.04
N SER A 424 4.42 15.15 -10.48
CA SER A 424 3.07 15.36 -10.99
C SER A 424 2.89 16.81 -11.47
N ARG A 425 1.67 17.15 -11.89
CA ARG A 425 1.29 18.48 -12.36
C ARG A 425 0.72 19.37 -11.25
N GLY A 426 0.91 18.97 -10.00
CA GLY A 426 0.60 19.77 -8.82
C GLY A 426 1.65 19.64 -7.74
N PHE A 427 1.63 20.60 -6.82
CA PHE A 427 2.45 20.56 -5.61
C PHE A 427 1.70 21.18 -4.45
N SER A 428 1.69 20.51 -3.30
CA SER A 428 1.12 21.03 -2.05
C SER A 428 2.24 21.39 -1.08
N ASP A 429 2.38 22.68 -0.79
CA ASP A 429 3.33 23.22 0.18
C ASP A 429 2.72 23.24 1.58
N TYR A 430 3.19 22.35 2.44
CA TYR A 430 2.78 22.25 3.86
C TYR A 430 3.67 23.06 4.81
N GLY A 431 4.62 23.86 4.29
CA GLY A 431 5.57 24.65 5.07
C GLY A 431 6.42 23.85 6.05
N LEU A 432 6.72 22.59 5.71
CA LEU A 432 7.58 21.74 6.51
C LEU A 432 8.95 22.40 6.71
N GLY A 433 9.35 22.53 7.99
CA GLY A 433 10.45 23.36 8.43
C GLY A 433 11.80 22.97 7.80
N TYR A 434 12.41 23.94 7.12
CA TYR A 434 13.74 23.86 6.50
C TYR A 434 14.89 24.16 7.46
N ASP A 435 14.63 24.21 8.77
CA ASP A 435 15.57 24.71 9.77
C ASP A 435 16.72 23.72 10.10
N TYR A 436 16.80 22.59 9.39
CA TYR A 436 17.96 21.71 9.43
C TYR A 436 18.85 21.98 8.20
N PRO A 437 20.18 22.13 8.36
CA PRO A 437 21.10 22.57 7.30
C PRO A 437 21.26 21.58 6.11
N THR A 438 20.38 20.58 5.98
CA THR A 438 20.53 19.45 5.07
C THR A 438 19.28 19.10 4.25
N VAL A 439 18.17 19.84 4.33
CA VAL A 439 17.05 19.63 3.39
C VAL A 439 17.44 20.17 2.02
N ARG A 440 18.14 19.34 1.25
CA ARG A 440 18.60 19.65 -0.10
C ARG A 440 17.61 19.07 -1.08
N CYS A 441 16.90 19.93 -1.83
CA CYS A 441 16.60 19.59 -3.21
C CYS A 441 17.86 18.99 -3.85
N PRO A 442 17.73 18.05 -4.81
CA PRO A 442 18.85 17.34 -5.39
C PRO A 442 20.08 18.24 -5.60
N GLN A 443 21.26 17.78 -5.19
CA GLN A 443 22.45 18.64 -5.02
C GLN A 443 22.90 19.40 -6.28
N PHE A 444 22.52 18.92 -7.46
CA PHE A 444 22.77 19.60 -8.74
C PHE A 444 21.86 20.83 -8.94
N LEU A 445 20.79 20.99 -8.18
CA LEU A 445 19.94 22.17 -8.27
C LEU A 445 20.58 23.36 -7.55
N PRO A 446 20.51 24.57 -8.15
CA PRO A 446 21.02 25.76 -7.50
C PRO A 446 20.17 26.12 -6.26
N ALA A 447 20.81 26.70 -5.24
CA ALA A 447 20.12 27.10 -4.02
C ALA A 447 19.02 28.16 -4.24
N THR A 448 19.20 29.00 -5.27
CA THR A 448 18.25 30.01 -5.73
C THR A 448 17.74 29.69 -7.13
N PRO A 449 16.53 30.13 -7.51
CA PRO A 449 15.99 29.88 -8.85
C PRO A 449 16.92 30.39 -9.95
N PRO A 450 17.25 29.57 -10.96
CA PRO A 450 18.16 29.95 -12.04
C PRO A 450 17.49 30.94 -13.01
N SER A 451 18.26 31.89 -13.53
CA SER A 451 17.80 32.84 -14.57
C SER A 451 17.99 32.32 -16.00
N SER A 452 18.79 31.27 -16.18
CA SER A 452 19.10 30.61 -17.46
C SER A 452 19.16 29.10 -17.27
N PRO A 453 19.06 28.30 -18.34
CA PRO A 453 19.28 26.86 -18.26
C PRO A 453 20.66 26.52 -17.66
N GLY A 454 20.69 25.49 -16.84
CA GLY A 454 21.89 24.93 -16.23
C GLY A 454 22.53 23.84 -17.07
N ASN A 455 23.76 23.48 -16.69
CA ASN A 455 24.49 22.41 -17.34
C ASN A 455 24.11 21.05 -16.73
N GLN A 456 23.97 20.06 -17.60
CA GLN A 456 23.79 18.65 -17.24
C GLN A 456 25.01 18.09 -16.52
N THR A 457 24.82 16.97 -15.83
CA THR A 457 25.91 16.18 -15.25
C THR A 457 26.64 15.40 -16.34
N LEU A 458 27.97 15.37 -16.29
CA LEU A 458 28.76 14.49 -17.13
C LEU A 458 28.89 13.12 -16.44
N ASN A 459 28.16 12.13 -16.96
CA ASN A 459 28.29 10.74 -16.54
C ASN A 459 29.24 10.03 -17.51
N THR A 460 30.38 9.54 -17.01
CA THR A 460 31.43 8.91 -17.82
C THR A 460 32.22 7.89 -17.00
N THR A 461 33.31 7.35 -17.55
CA THR A 461 34.22 6.46 -16.82
C THR A 461 35.61 7.07 -16.69
N ILE A 462 36.38 6.57 -15.73
CA ILE A 462 37.76 6.99 -15.51
C ILE A 462 38.68 6.11 -16.36
N VAL A 463 39.44 6.69 -17.29
CA VAL A 463 40.41 5.95 -18.11
C VAL A 463 41.68 5.66 -17.32
N SER A 464 42.19 6.64 -16.59
CA SER A 464 43.43 6.54 -15.82
C SER A 464 43.49 7.58 -14.68
N GLY A 465 44.43 7.43 -13.75
CA GLY A 465 44.64 8.36 -12.63
C GLY A 465 43.85 8.04 -11.36
N GLY A 466 43.06 6.96 -11.33
CA GLY A 466 42.42 6.46 -10.12
C GLY A 466 43.42 6.24 -8.97
N GLY A 467 43.01 6.57 -7.75
CA GLY A 467 43.85 6.64 -6.56
C GLY A 467 44.73 7.89 -6.46
N THR A 468 44.55 8.87 -7.35
CA THR A 468 45.28 10.15 -7.34
C THR A 468 44.32 11.34 -7.42
N SER A 469 44.83 12.55 -7.21
CA SER A 469 44.07 13.80 -7.35
C SER A 469 43.87 14.24 -8.81
N THR A 470 44.40 13.52 -9.79
CA THR A 470 44.25 13.87 -11.21
C THR A 470 43.71 12.68 -11.98
N LEU A 471 42.48 12.81 -12.47
CA LEU A 471 41.77 11.78 -13.22
C LEU A 471 41.77 12.12 -14.71
N THR A 472 41.90 11.10 -15.56
CA THR A 472 41.60 11.19 -16.98
C THR A 472 40.26 10.52 -17.24
N LEU A 473 39.28 11.29 -17.69
CA LEU A 473 37.91 10.87 -17.99
C LEU A 473 37.80 10.33 -19.43
N ALA A 474 36.86 9.41 -19.67
CA ALA A 474 36.64 8.83 -21.00
C ALA A 474 35.95 9.81 -21.95
N ALA A 475 35.04 10.64 -21.42
CA ALA A 475 34.46 11.77 -22.14
C ALA A 475 35.06 13.09 -21.64
N ALA A 476 35.31 14.02 -22.56
CA ALA A 476 35.69 15.38 -22.20
C ALA A 476 34.50 16.15 -21.63
N ALA A 477 34.75 17.00 -20.63
CA ALA A 477 33.74 17.94 -20.15
C ALA A 477 33.34 18.89 -21.27
N THR A 478 32.03 19.11 -21.45
CA THR A 478 31.54 20.11 -22.41
C THR A 478 31.62 21.51 -21.79
N ASN A 479 31.36 21.61 -20.50
CA ASN A 479 31.43 22.86 -19.74
C ASN A 479 32.53 22.83 -18.67
N ALA A 480 33.15 23.97 -18.42
CA ALA A 480 34.16 24.12 -17.38
C ALA A 480 33.49 24.18 -16.01
N ILE A 481 34.07 23.50 -15.03
CA ILE A 481 33.61 23.51 -13.64
C ILE A 481 34.79 23.75 -12.70
N THR A 482 34.52 24.36 -11.54
CA THR A 482 35.50 24.60 -10.47
C THR A 482 34.88 24.22 -9.14
N SER A 483 35.57 23.37 -8.39
CA SER A 483 35.16 22.88 -7.07
C SER A 483 33.71 22.34 -7.03
N GLN A 484 33.24 21.71 -8.11
CA GLN A 484 31.92 21.07 -8.16
C GLN A 484 31.98 19.65 -7.62
N SER A 485 30.85 19.13 -7.15
CA SER A 485 30.80 17.79 -6.58
C SER A 485 30.99 16.69 -7.62
N VAL A 486 31.63 15.62 -7.17
CA VAL A 486 32.09 14.50 -7.97
C VAL A 486 31.74 13.23 -7.23
N LEU A 487 31.01 12.34 -7.90
CA LEU A 487 30.44 11.15 -7.27
C LEU A 487 30.78 9.91 -8.09
N HIS A 488 30.81 8.76 -7.42
CA HIS A 488 30.78 7.45 -8.09
C HIS A 488 29.45 7.28 -8.85
N ASP A 489 29.48 6.58 -9.99
CA ASP A 489 28.27 6.26 -10.76
C ASP A 489 28.42 4.94 -11.50
N GLU A 490 27.89 3.86 -10.94
CA GLU A 490 27.87 2.55 -11.54
C GLU A 490 26.61 2.26 -12.38
N SER A 491 25.71 3.24 -12.56
CA SER A 491 24.46 3.10 -13.31
C SER A 491 24.65 2.55 -14.72
N SER A 492 25.74 2.93 -15.42
CA SER A 492 26.02 2.43 -16.78
C SER A 492 26.30 0.92 -16.84
N PHE A 493 26.85 0.34 -15.76
CA PHE A 493 27.11 -1.10 -15.69
C PHE A 493 25.81 -1.88 -15.48
N LEU A 494 24.85 -1.31 -14.73
CA LEU A 494 23.53 -1.90 -14.55
C LEU A 494 22.73 -1.83 -15.85
N GLN A 495 22.81 -0.70 -16.57
CA GLN A 495 22.24 -0.57 -17.90
C GLN A 495 22.79 -1.63 -18.86
N ALA A 496 24.11 -1.87 -18.88
CA ALA A 496 24.71 -2.89 -19.73
C ALA A 496 24.22 -4.31 -19.35
N CYS A 497 24.13 -4.60 -18.05
CA CYS A 497 23.59 -5.87 -17.58
C CYS A 497 22.14 -6.09 -18.04
N VAL A 498 21.27 -5.09 -17.85
CA VAL A 498 19.85 -5.19 -18.20
C VAL A 498 19.66 -5.33 -19.71
N ASN A 499 20.42 -4.59 -20.52
CA ASN A 499 20.38 -4.70 -21.98
C ASN A 499 20.70 -6.12 -22.45
N ASP A 500 21.70 -6.77 -21.85
CA ASP A 500 22.06 -8.14 -22.17
C ASP A 500 20.98 -9.14 -21.73
N VAL A 501 20.40 -8.96 -20.54
CA VAL A 501 19.27 -9.78 -20.07
C VAL A 501 18.08 -9.70 -21.04
N ILE A 502 17.72 -8.50 -21.49
CA ILE A 502 16.61 -8.27 -22.42
C ILE A 502 16.91 -8.91 -23.79
N ALA A 503 18.14 -8.76 -24.29
CA ALA A 503 18.56 -9.39 -25.54
C ALA A 503 18.49 -10.92 -25.48
N ASP A 504 18.90 -11.51 -24.36
CA ASP A 504 18.84 -12.95 -24.15
C ASP A 504 17.38 -13.44 -24.04
N GLN A 505 16.52 -12.76 -23.29
CA GLN A 505 15.09 -13.11 -23.18
C GLN A 505 14.36 -13.14 -24.54
N ALA A 506 14.68 -12.19 -25.43
CA ALA A 506 14.12 -12.18 -26.79
C ALA A 506 14.56 -13.41 -27.61
N SER A 507 15.77 -13.93 -27.39
CA SER A 507 16.32 -15.06 -28.13
C SER A 507 15.71 -16.42 -27.75
N VAL A 508 15.23 -16.59 -26.50
CA VAL A 508 14.60 -17.82 -26.01
C VAL A 508 13.08 -17.89 -26.23
N GLY A 509 12.47 -16.89 -26.89
CA GLY A 509 11.03 -16.85 -27.18
C GLY A 509 10.16 -16.58 -25.94
N GLY A 510 10.61 -15.66 -25.08
CA GLY A 510 10.08 -15.42 -23.73
C GLY A 510 8.56 -15.40 -23.60
N ASN A 511 8.04 -16.22 -22.68
CA ASN A 511 6.74 -16.00 -22.05
C ASN A 511 6.94 -15.06 -20.85
N ASN A 512 5.90 -14.37 -20.37
CA ASN A 512 5.88 -13.47 -19.20
C ASN A 512 6.40 -14.05 -17.86
N ALA A 513 6.91 -15.29 -17.85
CA ALA A 513 7.46 -16.00 -16.71
C ALA A 513 8.98 -16.32 -16.83
N SER A 514 9.69 -15.88 -17.89
CA SER A 514 11.12 -16.13 -18.04
C SER A 514 11.94 -15.35 -17.00
N SER A 515 12.41 -16.06 -15.98
CA SER A 515 13.05 -15.58 -14.74
C SER A 515 14.49 -15.07 -14.91
N MET A 516 14.80 -14.36 -16.01
CA MET A 516 16.13 -13.78 -16.24
C MET A 516 16.29 -12.40 -15.59
N GLY A 517 17.49 -12.10 -15.09
CA GLY A 517 17.74 -10.86 -14.38
C GLY A 517 19.19 -10.53 -14.10
N CYS A 518 19.42 -9.33 -13.61
CA CYS A 518 20.70 -8.86 -13.10
C CYS A 518 20.82 -9.16 -11.60
N TYR A 519 21.95 -9.72 -11.19
CA TYR A 519 22.31 -9.93 -9.79
C TYR A 519 23.41 -8.96 -9.40
N ILE A 520 23.13 -8.10 -8.42
CA ILE A 520 24.07 -7.17 -7.81
C ILE A 520 24.59 -7.83 -6.52
N PRO A 521 25.83 -8.33 -6.50
CA PRO A 521 26.38 -9.03 -5.34
C PRO A 521 26.61 -8.09 -4.15
N ALA A 522 26.98 -8.64 -2.99
CA ALA A 522 27.36 -7.85 -1.83
C ALA A 522 28.48 -6.84 -2.17
N GLY A 523 28.33 -5.60 -1.71
CA GLY A 523 29.20 -4.47 -2.03
C GLY A 523 28.44 -3.14 -1.91
N PHE A 524 29.15 -2.02 -2.01
CA PHE A 524 28.58 -0.68 -2.03
C PHE A 524 28.66 -0.11 -3.46
N TYR A 525 27.52 0.24 -4.05
CA TYR A 525 27.45 0.75 -5.42
C TYR A 525 26.60 2.02 -5.48
N TRP A 526 27.10 3.02 -6.20
CA TRP A 526 26.43 4.29 -6.39
C TRP A 526 25.68 4.29 -7.72
N MET A 527 24.43 4.75 -7.70
CA MET A 527 23.55 4.83 -8.85
C MET A 527 23.14 6.29 -8.99
N ASN A 528 23.97 7.07 -9.69
CA ASN A 528 23.83 8.52 -9.77
C ASN A 528 23.40 9.00 -11.16
N ASN A 529 23.05 8.08 -12.05
CA ASN A 529 22.41 8.35 -13.33
C ASN A 529 21.10 7.58 -13.49
N VAL A 530 20.25 8.04 -14.42
CA VAL A 530 18.98 7.40 -14.78
C VAL A 530 19.22 5.92 -15.12
N LEU A 531 18.44 5.06 -14.48
CA LEU A 531 18.53 3.61 -14.61
C LEU A 531 17.67 3.09 -15.78
N PRO A 532 17.96 1.87 -16.28
CA PRO A 532 17.20 1.23 -17.37
C PRO A 532 15.69 1.15 -17.12
N THR A 533 15.25 1.14 -15.87
CA THR A 533 13.83 1.09 -15.47
C THR A 533 13.03 2.33 -15.88
N ALA A 534 13.72 3.45 -16.20
CA ALA A 534 13.08 4.68 -16.64
C ALA A 534 12.93 4.79 -18.17
N ASN A 535 13.87 4.25 -18.95
CA ASN A 535 13.92 4.46 -20.41
C ASN A 535 13.92 3.16 -21.24
N GLY A 536 14.08 1.99 -20.61
CA GLY A 536 14.07 0.70 -21.29
C GLY A 536 12.65 0.18 -21.54
N THR A 537 12.33 -0.15 -22.79
CA THR A 537 11.12 -0.94 -23.09
C THR A 537 11.43 -2.42 -22.90
N SER A 538 11.03 -2.99 -21.76
CA SER A 538 10.97 -4.44 -21.63
C SER A 538 9.56 -4.93 -21.95
N ASN A 539 9.43 -5.77 -22.99
CA ASN A 539 8.17 -6.46 -23.30
C ASN A 539 7.93 -7.67 -22.37
N TYR A 540 8.85 -7.92 -21.44
CA TYR A 540 8.89 -9.09 -20.56
C TYR A 540 9.19 -8.64 -19.12
N LEU A 541 8.89 -9.51 -18.14
CA LEU A 541 9.29 -9.25 -16.76
C LEU A 541 10.82 -9.36 -16.64
N THR A 542 11.49 -8.29 -16.20
CA THR A 542 12.95 -8.27 -15.99
C THR A 542 13.28 -8.17 -14.50
N ARG A 543 14.15 -9.06 -14.01
CA ARG A 543 14.54 -9.11 -12.59
C ARG A 543 15.81 -8.33 -12.26
N ILE A 544 15.84 -7.67 -11.11
CA ILE A 544 17.03 -7.05 -10.52
C ILE A 544 17.13 -7.49 -9.06
N ASN A 545 18.02 -8.44 -8.78
CA ASN A 545 18.28 -8.93 -7.44
C ASN A 545 19.46 -8.18 -6.82
N VAL A 546 19.28 -7.67 -5.62
CA VAL A 546 20.25 -6.82 -4.94
C VAL A 546 20.66 -7.47 -3.62
N ALA A 547 21.90 -7.94 -3.54
CA ALA A 547 22.51 -8.43 -2.30
C ALA A 547 23.41 -7.38 -1.63
N GLY A 548 23.88 -6.38 -2.38
CA GLY A 548 24.68 -5.27 -1.89
C GLY A 548 23.84 -4.08 -1.38
N THR A 549 24.53 -3.01 -1.02
CA THR A 549 23.94 -1.72 -0.68
C THR A 549 24.00 -0.82 -1.91
N LEU A 550 22.86 -0.28 -2.30
CA LEU A 550 22.77 0.73 -3.35
C LEU A 550 22.61 2.11 -2.74
N ARG A 551 23.22 3.11 -3.38
CA ARG A 551 23.10 4.50 -2.98
C ARG A 551 22.75 5.41 -4.14
N PHE A 552 21.78 6.27 -3.92
CA PHE A 552 21.26 7.24 -4.88
C PHE A 552 21.39 8.64 -4.27
N ASP A 553 22.36 9.42 -4.74
CA ASP A 553 22.62 10.77 -4.20
C ASP A 553 21.97 11.88 -5.04
N LEU A 554 21.75 11.65 -6.34
CA LEU A 554 21.28 12.68 -7.27
C LEU A 554 19.80 12.52 -7.66
N LEU A 555 19.39 11.32 -8.07
CA LEU A 555 18.05 11.05 -8.60
C LEU A 555 17.37 9.92 -7.83
N PRO A 556 16.03 9.92 -7.74
CA PRO A 556 15.30 8.75 -7.30
C PRO A 556 15.46 7.59 -8.29
N TRP A 557 15.06 6.39 -7.87
CA TRP A 557 14.93 5.26 -8.78
C TRP A 557 13.62 5.39 -9.58
N PHE A 558 13.71 6.00 -10.76
CA PHE A 558 12.60 6.13 -11.69
C PHE A 558 12.21 4.78 -12.33
N ILE A 559 10.91 4.49 -12.32
CA ILE A 559 10.29 3.37 -13.02
C ILE A 559 9.19 3.97 -13.88
N GLN A 560 9.33 3.91 -15.21
CA GLN A 560 8.42 4.62 -16.11
C GLN A 560 7.72 3.72 -17.13
N HIS A 561 8.28 2.56 -17.48
CA HIS A 561 7.67 1.62 -18.41
C HIS A 561 8.09 0.17 -18.11
N GLY A 562 7.34 -0.81 -18.62
CA GLY A 562 7.64 -2.24 -18.49
C GLY A 562 7.27 -2.85 -17.12
N GLY A 563 7.40 -4.17 -17.02
CA GLY A 563 7.24 -4.92 -15.76
C GLY A 563 8.59 -5.28 -15.15
N TRP A 564 8.82 -4.89 -13.89
CA TRP A 564 10.08 -5.09 -13.19
C TRP A 564 9.90 -5.88 -11.90
N ASP A 565 10.85 -6.74 -11.55
CA ASP A 565 10.88 -7.44 -10.27
C ASP A 565 12.21 -7.13 -9.59
N ILE A 566 12.16 -6.20 -8.63
CA ILE A 566 13.32 -5.63 -7.93
C ILE A 566 13.30 -6.18 -6.50
N GLU A 567 14.25 -7.05 -6.18
CA GLU A 567 14.26 -7.81 -4.94
C GLU A 567 15.57 -7.66 -4.17
N GLY A 568 15.49 -7.27 -2.90
CA GLY A 568 16.58 -7.34 -1.95
C GLY A 568 16.77 -8.77 -1.43
N VAL A 569 17.95 -9.35 -1.63
CA VAL A 569 18.29 -10.74 -1.27
C VAL A 569 19.50 -10.86 -0.32
N GLY A 570 20.07 -9.74 0.13
CA GLY A 570 21.24 -9.71 1.02
C GLY A 570 20.91 -10.11 2.46
N SER A 571 21.92 -10.42 3.29
CA SER A 571 21.78 -10.82 4.70
C SER A 571 22.44 -9.79 5.65
N GLY A 572 21.70 -9.24 6.60
CA GLY A 572 22.18 -8.15 7.48
C GLY A 572 21.11 -7.15 7.96
N GLY A 573 20.04 -7.62 8.62
CA GLY A 573 19.06 -6.73 9.26
C GLY A 573 19.37 -6.55 10.75
N SER A 574 19.31 -5.32 11.23
CA SER A 574 19.27 -4.98 12.66
C SER A 574 17.84 -4.59 13.04
N GLY A 575 17.31 -5.20 14.10
CA GLY A 575 16.01 -4.85 14.67
C GLY A 575 16.15 -4.26 16.05
N SER A 576 15.51 -3.12 16.28
CA SER A 576 15.06 -2.68 17.61
C SER A 576 13.69 -2.03 17.41
N GLY A 577 12.63 -2.65 17.97
CA GLY A 577 11.23 -2.20 17.84
C GLY A 577 10.30 -3.19 17.12
N TYR A 578 9.03 -2.83 16.99
CA TYR A 578 7.96 -3.61 16.32
C TYR A 578 8.10 -3.70 14.77
N ALA A 579 9.12 -3.08 14.20
CA ALA A 579 9.36 -3.01 12.75
C ALA A 579 10.01 -4.27 12.17
N VAL A 580 9.52 -4.72 11.01
CA VAL A 580 10.21 -5.70 10.16
C VAL A 580 11.23 -4.94 9.33
N THR A 581 12.52 -5.10 9.62
CA THR A 581 13.61 -4.49 8.85
C THR A 581 14.28 -5.51 7.94
N PRO A 582 14.11 -5.40 6.61
CA PRO A 582 14.87 -6.22 5.67
C PRO A 582 16.36 -5.92 5.77
N SER A 583 17.16 -6.90 5.35
CA SER A 583 18.62 -6.87 5.43
C SER A 583 19.30 -6.09 4.31
N THR A 584 18.64 -5.95 3.16
CA THR A 584 19.19 -5.20 2.03
C THR A 584 18.85 -3.74 2.19
N GLN A 585 19.85 -2.88 2.36
CA GLN A 585 19.64 -1.45 2.50
C GLN A 585 19.81 -0.73 1.15
N ILE A 586 18.90 0.19 0.87
CA ILE A 586 19.11 1.22 -0.17
C ILE A 586 19.09 2.58 0.51
N ALA A 587 20.08 3.40 0.22
CA ALA A 587 20.16 4.77 0.71
C ALA A 587 19.76 5.75 -0.40
N PHE A 588 18.81 6.62 -0.09
CA PHE A 588 18.39 7.73 -0.95
C PHE A 588 18.71 9.05 -0.26
N ALA A 589 19.36 9.98 -0.97
CA ALA A 589 19.61 11.32 -0.44
C ALA A 589 18.34 12.19 -0.42
N HIS A 590 17.34 11.87 -1.25
CA HIS A 590 16.04 12.54 -1.34
C HIS A 590 14.91 11.52 -1.50
N ASP A 591 14.18 11.52 -2.62
CA ASP A 591 13.08 10.57 -2.89
C ASP A 591 13.60 9.19 -3.28
N GLY A 592 12.82 8.16 -2.98
CA GLY A 592 13.14 6.75 -3.19
C GLY A 592 12.72 6.23 -4.56
N PHE A 593 11.67 5.41 -4.57
CA PHE A 593 11.10 4.86 -5.81
C PHE A 593 10.06 5.81 -6.38
N VAL A 594 10.18 6.16 -7.66
CA VAL A 594 9.23 7.04 -8.36
C VAL A 594 8.63 6.29 -9.54
N LEU A 595 7.36 5.93 -9.43
CA LEU A 595 6.59 5.22 -10.46
C LEU A 595 5.74 6.23 -11.22
N THR A 596 5.96 6.36 -12.53
CA THR A 596 5.17 7.28 -13.36
C THR A 596 4.84 6.67 -14.72
N ARG A 597 3.85 7.20 -15.45
CA ARG A 597 3.65 6.95 -16.90
C ARG A 597 3.34 5.50 -17.32
N SER A 598 2.17 4.97 -16.94
CA SER A 598 1.68 3.65 -17.39
C SER A 598 2.55 2.45 -16.98
N VAL A 599 3.06 2.45 -15.75
CA VAL A 599 3.76 1.31 -15.14
C VAL A 599 2.75 0.29 -14.60
N SER A 600 2.96 -0.98 -14.93
CA SER A 600 2.17 -2.08 -14.38
C SER A 600 3.03 -3.33 -14.17
N GLN A 601 2.58 -4.25 -13.33
CA GLN A 601 3.25 -5.52 -13.07
C GLN A 601 4.67 -5.36 -12.50
N THR A 602 4.89 -4.32 -11.69
CA THR A 602 6.15 -4.11 -10.96
C THR A 602 6.06 -4.67 -9.55
N LEU A 603 7.08 -5.43 -9.13
CA LEU A 603 7.28 -5.92 -7.77
C LEU A 603 8.52 -5.27 -7.17
N ILE A 604 8.41 -4.66 -5.99
CA ILE A 604 9.55 -4.11 -5.24
C ILE A 604 9.52 -4.68 -3.82
N LYS A 605 10.55 -5.42 -3.41
CA LYS A 605 10.52 -6.07 -2.09
C LYS A 605 11.88 -6.32 -1.46
N GLY A 606 11.89 -6.50 -0.13
CA GLY A 606 13.07 -6.94 0.62
C GLY A 606 14.09 -5.84 0.91
N PHE A 607 13.65 -4.57 0.96
CA PHE A 607 14.52 -3.41 1.17
C PHE A 607 14.21 -2.64 2.46
N ALA A 608 15.27 -2.19 3.11
CA ALA A 608 15.20 -1.12 4.11
C ALA A 608 15.67 0.20 3.49
N LEU A 609 14.84 1.24 3.61
CA LEU A 609 15.09 2.61 3.17
C LEU A 609 15.16 3.55 4.39
N PRO A 610 16.25 3.54 5.18
CA PRO A 610 16.35 4.36 6.39
C PRO A 610 16.88 5.77 6.10
N ASN A 611 16.52 6.71 6.97
CA ASN A 611 16.97 8.10 6.96
C ASN A 611 16.68 8.85 5.64
N MET A 612 15.51 8.62 5.06
CA MET A 612 15.09 9.31 3.84
C MET A 612 14.80 10.80 4.10
N ASN A 613 15.16 11.67 3.15
CA ASN A 613 14.84 13.11 3.24
C ASN A 613 13.65 13.54 2.35
N GLY A 614 13.20 12.66 1.46
CA GLY A 614 12.06 12.84 0.57
C GLY A 614 11.08 11.68 0.69
N HIS A 615 10.22 11.51 -0.32
CA HIS A 615 9.19 10.46 -0.35
C HIS A 615 9.80 9.07 -0.55
N GLY A 616 9.35 8.09 0.22
CA GLY A 616 9.79 6.69 0.09
C GLY A 616 9.39 6.07 -1.25
N ILE A 617 8.09 6.00 -1.47
CA ILE A 617 7.47 5.57 -2.73
C ILE A 617 6.56 6.69 -3.19
N TYR A 618 6.82 7.23 -4.38
CA TYR A 618 5.97 8.20 -5.03
C TYR A 618 5.39 7.59 -6.31
N SER A 619 4.09 7.73 -6.53
CA SER A 619 3.43 7.27 -7.75
C SER A 619 2.54 8.36 -8.33
N SER A 620 2.62 8.61 -9.65
CA SER A 620 1.72 9.55 -10.32
C SER A 620 1.61 9.28 -11.83
N GLY A 621 0.42 9.49 -12.39
CA GLY A 621 0.17 9.53 -13.83
C GLY A 621 -0.82 8.48 -14.31
N GLY A 622 -1.63 8.87 -15.31
CA GLY A 622 -2.63 8.00 -15.93
C GLY A 622 -2.06 6.66 -16.37
N GLY A 623 -2.62 5.58 -15.82
CA GLY A 623 -2.29 4.19 -16.19
C GLY A 623 -1.26 3.49 -15.29
N VAL A 624 -0.76 4.12 -14.22
CA VAL A 624 0.07 3.41 -13.25
C VAL A 624 -0.80 2.48 -12.40
N ALA A 625 -0.72 1.17 -12.64
CA ALA A 625 -1.64 0.22 -12.00
C ALA A 625 -1.08 -1.18 -11.77
N GLY A 626 -1.54 -1.84 -10.69
CA GLY A 626 -1.25 -3.27 -10.44
C GLY A 626 0.21 -3.55 -10.10
N ASN A 627 0.78 -2.75 -9.19
CA ASN A 627 2.14 -2.92 -8.69
C ASN A 627 2.12 -3.44 -7.25
N GLU A 628 3.12 -4.24 -6.89
CA GLU A 628 3.22 -4.90 -5.58
C GLU A 628 4.50 -4.46 -4.86
N PHE A 629 4.37 -4.26 -3.55
CA PHE A 629 5.42 -3.87 -2.64
C PHE A 629 5.42 -4.83 -1.46
N GLY A 630 6.57 -5.39 -1.09
CA GLY A 630 6.61 -6.47 -0.10
C GLY A 630 7.81 -6.39 0.84
N ASN A 631 7.65 -6.73 2.11
CA ASN A 631 8.77 -6.79 3.07
C ASN A 631 9.64 -5.52 2.97
N LEU A 632 9.05 -4.35 3.24
CA LEU A 632 9.73 -3.07 3.14
C LEU A 632 9.77 -2.38 4.50
N TYR A 633 10.90 -1.74 4.78
CA TYR A 633 11.02 -0.74 5.84
C TYR A 633 11.32 0.61 5.20
N ILE A 634 10.51 1.63 5.49
CA ILE A 634 10.72 3.00 5.01
C ILE A 634 10.75 3.92 6.21
N GLY A 635 11.92 4.51 6.48
CA GLY A 635 12.15 5.37 7.63
C GLY A 635 12.68 6.73 7.19
N ASP A 636 11.97 7.78 7.56
CA ASP A 636 12.36 9.15 7.30
C ASP A 636 13.42 9.63 8.31
N GLY A 637 14.33 10.47 7.83
CA GLY A 637 15.30 11.16 8.68
C GLY A 637 14.64 12.29 9.48
N ALA A 638 15.30 12.73 10.55
CA ALA A 638 14.82 13.80 11.42
C ALA A 638 14.55 15.15 10.71
N GLY A 639 15.14 15.35 9.53
CA GLY A 639 14.92 16.52 8.67
C GLY A 639 14.10 16.23 7.42
N SER A 640 13.45 15.07 7.31
CA SER A 640 12.66 14.73 6.12
C SER A 640 11.49 15.69 5.92
N ASN A 641 11.21 15.98 4.64
CA ASN A 641 10.03 16.71 4.17
C ASN A 641 9.11 15.81 3.31
N GLY A 642 9.40 14.51 3.24
CA GLY A 642 8.64 13.54 2.48
C GLY A 642 7.65 12.74 3.31
N ALA A 643 6.86 11.94 2.61
CA ALA A 643 5.99 10.91 3.17
C ALA A 643 6.55 9.54 2.77
N PRO A 644 6.52 8.52 3.64
CA PRO A 644 6.96 7.18 3.26
C PRO A 644 6.26 6.65 2.00
N ILE A 645 4.95 6.91 1.85
CA ILE A 645 4.18 6.56 0.65
C ILE A 645 3.34 7.76 0.18
N TRP A 646 3.43 8.07 -1.11
CA TRP A 646 2.66 9.11 -1.79
C TRP A 646 2.07 8.55 -3.08
N LEU A 647 0.76 8.30 -3.10
CA LEU A 647 0.03 7.76 -4.26
C LEU A 647 -0.85 8.86 -4.83
N ASP A 648 -0.51 9.28 -6.05
CA ASP A 648 -1.10 10.44 -6.70
C ASP A 648 -1.78 10.08 -8.03
N ASN A 649 -2.64 10.98 -8.50
CA ASN A 649 -3.25 11.09 -9.82
C ASN A 649 -3.22 9.80 -10.69
N GLY A 650 -4.28 9.00 -10.63
CA GLY A 650 -4.42 7.81 -11.49
C GLY A 650 -3.69 6.55 -11.04
N THR A 651 -3.11 6.55 -9.83
CA THR A 651 -2.50 5.36 -9.20
C THR A 651 -3.57 4.35 -8.74
N ARG A 652 -3.52 3.11 -9.26
CA ARG A 652 -4.58 2.11 -9.00
C ARG A 652 -4.06 0.71 -8.67
N GLY A 653 -4.69 0.04 -7.72
CA GLY A 653 -4.46 -1.40 -7.51
C GLY A 653 -3.08 -1.74 -6.94
N PHE A 654 -2.49 -0.86 -6.12
CA PHE A 654 -1.21 -1.16 -5.47
C PHE A 654 -1.44 -2.09 -4.29
N THR A 655 -0.56 -3.06 -4.10
CA THR A 655 -0.62 -3.98 -2.94
C THR A 655 0.67 -3.85 -2.14
N PHE A 656 0.55 -3.57 -0.84
CA PHE A 656 1.64 -3.47 0.11
C PHE A 656 1.54 -4.62 1.12
N ASN A 657 2.54 -5.49 1.16
CA ASN A 657 2.58 -6.67 2.02
C ASN A 657 3.73 -6.54 3.01
N ASN A 658 3.47 -6.64 4.33
CA ASN A 658 4.49 -6.63 5.36
C ASN A 658 5.38 -5.37 5.28
N VAL A 659 4.77 -4.20 5.45
CA VAL A 659 5.46 -2.91 5.35
C VAL A 659 5.52 -2.21 6.71
N SER A 660 6.67 -1.61 7.02
CA SER A 660 6.87 -0.79 8.21
C SER A 660 7.26 0.63 7.81
N LEU A 661 6.49 1.61 8.29
CA LEU A 661 6.61 3.01 7.90
C LEU A 661 6.90 3.87 9.14
N THR A 662 8.03 4.57 9.13
CA THR A 662 8.48 5.44 10.21
C THR A 662 8.72 6.85 9.64
N PRO A 663 7.66 7.66 9.46
CA PRO A 663 7.81 9.06 9.05
C PRO A 663 8.57 9.86 10.12
N ARG A 664 8.91 11.12 9.80
CA ARG A 664 9.47 12.06 10.77
C ARG A 664 8.48 12.27 11.92
N ASP A 665 8.97 12.22 13.16
CA ASP A 665 8.17 12.29 14.40
C ASP A 665 7.30 13.57 14.54
N SER A 666 7.92 14.76 14.63
CA SER A 666 7.19 16.02 14.79
C SER A 666 7.27 16.88 13.52
N GLY A 667 6.10 17.32 13.04
CA GLY A 667 5.97 18.09 11.80
C GLY A 667 6.35 17.29 10.55
N GLY A 668 6.22 15.96 10.59
CA GLY A 668 6.35 15.09 9.42
C GLY A 668 5.09 15.06 8.56
N LEU A 669 5.19 14.42 7.39
CA LEU A 669 4.01 14.04 6.61
C LEU A 669 3.43 12.70 7.10
N PRO A 670 2.15 12.44 6.77
CA PRO A 670 1.50 11.15 7.02
C PRO A 670 2.27 9.94 6.48
N ILE A 671 2.03 8.75 7.05
CA ILE A 671 2.70 7.51 6.63
C ILE A 671 2.37 7.15 5.17
N ALA A 672 1.17 7.50 4.75
CA ALA A 672 0.67 7.30 3.39
C ALA A 672 -0.29 8.45 3.03
N VAL A 673 -0.08 9.02 1.86
CA VAL A 673 -0.92 10.07 1.28
C VAL A 673 -1.54 9.55 -0.01
N PHE A 674 -2.87 9.53 -0.07
CA PHE A 674 -3.64 9.24 -1.28
C PHE A 674 -4.17 10.57 -1.81
N THR A 675 -3.69 10.99 -2.98
CA THR A 675 -3.99 12.34 -3.45
C THR A 675 -4.29 12.49 -4.93
N MET A 676 -4.97 13.59 -5.26
CA MET A 676 -5.21 14.06 -6.62
C MET A 676 -4.64 15.47 -6.74
N SER A 677 -3.31 15.55 -6.88
CA SER A 677 -2.62 16.84 -6.97
C SER A 677 -2.71 17.47 -8.36
N ASP A 678 -3.03 16.70 -9.40
CA ASP A 678 -3.25 17.21 -10.75
C ASP A 678 -4.65 17.83 -10.88
N TYR A 679 -4.72 19.02 -11.47
CA TYR A 679 -5.99 19.76 -11.62
C TYR A 679 -6.99 19.04 -12.53
N GLY A 680 -8.06 18.53 -11.93
CA GLY A 680 -9.03 17.66 -12.61
C GLY A 680 -8.48 16.25 -12.88
N GLY A 681 -7.61 15.76 -12.02
CA GLY A 681 -6.93 14.47 -12.14
C GLY A 681 -7.84 13.23 -12.15
N ASP A 682 -7.19 12.08 -12.32
CA ASP A 682 -7.76 10.74 -12.35
C ASP A 682 -7.86 10.13 -10.94
N THR A 683 -8.84 9.24 -10.78
CA THR A 683 -9.09 8.44 -9.57
C THR A 683 -7.85 7.71 -9.06
N VAL A 684 -7.55 7.88 -7.77
CA VAL A 684 -6.67 6.98 -7.00
C VAL A 684 -7.53 5.92 -6.32
N CYS A 685 -7.25 4.63 -6.53
CA CYS A 685 -8.15 3.59 -6.02
C CYS A 685 -7.52 2.24 -5.73
N CYS A 686 -8.25 1.45 -4.93
CA CYS A 686 -8.08 0.00 -4.78
C CYS A 686 -6.69 -0.38 -4.27
N ASN A 687 -6.11 0.45 -3.41
CA ASN A 687 -4.81 0.20 -2.82
C ASN A 687 -4.98 -0.60 -1.53
N THR A 688 -4.21 -1.67 -1.39
CA THR A 688 -4.35 -2.63 -0.28
C THR A 688 -3.08 -2.70 0.54
N PHE A 689 -3.20 -2.71 1.85
CA PHE A 689 -2.14 -2.94 2.82
C PHE A 689 -2.45 -4.21 3.60
N ASN A 690 -1.52 -5.16 3.62
CA ASN A 690 -1.60 -6.38 4.41
C ASN A 690 -0.43 -6.37 5.39
N ASN A 691 -0.73 -6.40 6.69
CA ASN A 691 0.24 -6.35 7.78
C ASN A 691 1.11 -5.07 7.74
N LEU A 692 0.49 -3.94 8.07
CA LEU A 692 1.11 -2.62 8.16
C LEU A 692 1.55 -2.33 9.61
N VAL A 693 2.78 -1.86 9.77
CA VAL A 693 3.27 -1.26 11.03
C VAL A 693 3.58 0.21 10.78
N SER A 694 3.07 1.11 11.61
CA SER A 694 3.29 2.55 11.45
C SER A 694 3.64 3.26 12.74
N TYR A 695 4.43 4.33 12.63
CA TYR A 695 4.86 5.17 13.74
C TYR A 695 4.48 6.65 13.51
N TYR A 696 4.27 7.39 14.60
CA TYR A 696 4.08 8.84 14.76
C TYR A 696 2.85 9.47 14.11
N HIS A 697 2.51 9.04 12.89
CA HIS A 697 1.47 9.60 12.06
C HIS A 697 0.50 8.54 11.49
N GLY A 698 -0.67 8.98 11.06
CA GLY A 698 -1.71 8.22 10.37
C GLY A 698 -1.65 8.37 8.84
N MET A 699 -2.75 8.05 8.17
CA MET A 699 -2.92 8.18 6.72
C MET A 699 -3.70 9.44 6.35
N ARG A 700 -3.50 9.92 5.12
CA ARG A 700 -4.21 11.08 4.59
C ARG A 700 -4.79 10.81 3.21
N ILE A 701 -6.01 11.28 3.01
CA ILE A 701 -6.76 11.20 1.75
C ILE A 701 -7.15 12.63 1.40
N ASP A 702 -6.65 13.20 0.30
CA ASP A 702 -7.06 14.53 -0.12
C ASP A 702 -7.18 14.57 -1.63
N GLY A 703 -7.86 15.54 -2.21
CA GLY A 703 -7.52 15.91 -3.58
C GLY A 703 -7.44 17.41 -3.69
N PRO A 704 -6.27 17.99 -3.39
CA PRO A 704 -6.10 19.42 -3.31
C PRO A 704 -6.52 20.08 -4.61
N ALA A 705 -6.25 19.51 -5.78
CA ALA A 705 -6.58 20.14 -7.05
C ALA A 705 -8.03 19.94 -7.51
N GLY A 706 -8.87 19.34 -6.66
CA GLY A 706 -10.28 19.06 -6.93
C GLY A 706 -10.52 18.04 -8.04
N ASN A 707 -11.80 17.78 -8.34
CA ASN A 707 -12.20 16.79 -9.34
C ASN A 707 -13.16 17.38 -10.38
N LEU A 708 -12.81 17.18 -11.65
CA LEU A 708 -13.60 17.59 -12.82
C LEU A 708 -14.14 16.40 -13.62
N THR A 709 -13.56 15.22 -13.44
CA THR A 709 -13.90 14.00 -14.20
C THR A 709 -14.98 13.16 -13.52
N GLY A 710 -15.34 13.49 -12.27
CA GLY A 710 -16.24 12.69 -11.43
C GLY A 710 -15.55 11.51 -10.75
N GLY A 711 -14.22 11.37 -10.86
CA GLY A 711 -13.42 10.34 -10.21
C GLY A 711 -13.18 10.62 -8.72
N GLY A 712 -13.44 9.66 -7.83
CA GLY A 712 -13.18 9.80 -6.39
C GLY A 712 -11.81 9.26 -5.98
N ILE A 713 -11.51 9.29 -4.68
CA ILE A 713 -10.45 8.46 -4.12
C ILE A 713 -11.13 7.24 -3.53
N SER A 714 -10.95 6.07 -4.13
CA SER A 714 -11.36 4.85 -3.43
C SER A 714 -10.29 4.56 -2.38
N GLY A 715 -10.65 4.77 -1.11
CA GLY A 715 -9.75 4.73 0.02
C GLY A 715 -9.05 3.38 0.21
N PRO A 716 -8.05 3.34 1.09
CA PRO A 716 -7.24 2.15 1.28
C PRO A 716 -8.05 1.02 1.92
N THR A 717 -7.72 -0.21 1.50
CA THR A 717 -8.07 -1.43 2.23
C THR A 717 -6.87 -1.83 3.08
N VAL A 718 -7.05 -2.00 4.39
CA VAL A 718 -5.97 -2.38 5.31
C VAL A 718 -6.40 -3.61 6.08
N HIS A 719 -5.60 -4.67 6.03
CA HIS A 719 -5.77 -5.90 6.79
C HIS A 719 -4.58 -6.08 7.73
N GLY A 720 -4.81 -5.99 9.04
CA GLY A 720 -3.77 -6.03 10.06
C GLY A 720 -2.94 -4.75 10.06
N TRP A 721 -3.25 -3.83 10.97
CA TRP A 721 -2.52 -2.58 11.15
C TRP A 721 -2.12 -2.38 12.60
N LEU A 722 -0.82 -2.38 12.90
CA LEU A 722 -0.30 -1.94 14.19
C LEU A 722 0.20 -0.49 14.07
N SER A 723 -0.53 0.43 14.69
CA SER A 723 -0.21 1.86 14.71
C SER A 723 0.35 2.29 16.07
N GLU A 724 1.39 3.11 16.06
CA GLU A 724 1.90 3.88 17.20
C GLU A 724 1.91 5.35 16.77
N SER A 725 0.77 6.03 16.79
CA SER A 725 0.72 7.44 16.36
C SER A 725 0.29 8.32 17.53
N ASN A 726 1.12 9.31 17.82
CA ASN A 726 1.11 10.14 19.01
C ASN A 726 1.12 11.65 18.69
N HIS A 727 1.27 12.04 17.42
CA HIS A 727 1.31 13.45 16.99
C HIS A 727 0.09 13.88 16.18
N ASP A 728 -0.56 12.98 15.47
CA ASP A 728 -1.74 13.33 14.71
C ASP A 728 -2.97 13.44 15.60
N ALA A 729 -3.85 14.39 15.29
CA ALA A 729 -5.15 14.45 15.93
C ALA A 729 -6.05 13.29 15.48
N TRP A 730 -5.73 12.62 14.37
CA TRP A 730 -6.59 11.60 13.74
C TRP A 730 -5.75 10.55 12.99
N MET A 731 -6.19 9.29 12.98
CA MET A 731 -5.49 8.21 12.28
C MET A 731 -5.74 8.22 10.77
N ILE A 732 -6.92 8.66 10.33
CA ILE A 732 -7.21 8.93 8.92
C ILE A 732 -7.76 10.34 8.82
N ASN A 733 -7.11 11.17 8.03
CA ASN A 733 -7.58 12.52 7.74
C ASN A 733 -8.05 12.62 6.28
N HIS A 734 -9.25 13.17 6.07
CA HIS A 734 -9.77 13.45 4.74
C HIS A 734 -10.20 14.89 4.57
N ASP A 735 -9.63 15.52 3.55
CA ASP A 735 -9.93 16.89 3.17
C ASP A 735 -10.83 16.95 1.92
N ASN A 736 -12.09 17.31 2.14
CA ASN A 736 -13.09 17.54 1.09
C ASN A 736 -13.49 19.01 1.01
N GLY A 737 -12.55 19.91 1.29
CA GLY A 737 -12.68 21.35 1.08
C GLY A 737 -13.16 21.72 -0.32
N ASP A 738 -13.44 23.02 -0.55
CA ASP A 738 -13.54 23.55 -1.92
C ASP A 738 -12.14 23.52 -2.53
N ASN A 739 -11.75 22.32 -2.96
CA ASN A 739 -10.35 21.96 -3.03
C ASN A 739 -9.63 22.79 -4.08
N ALA A 740 -10.22 23.09 -5.24
CA ALA A 740 -9.66 24.04 -6.20
C ALA A 740 -10.73 24.90 -6.91
N PRO A 741 -10.41 26.16 -7.27
CA PRO A 741 -11.34 27.03 -8.02
C PRO A 741 -11.84 26.36 -9.29
N GLY A 742 -13.15 26.30 -9.50
CA GLY A 742 -13.76 25.73 -10.71
C GLY A 742 -13.91 24.21 -10.71
N THR A 743 -13.62 23.53 -9.59
CA THR A 743 -13.75 22.07 -9.44
C THR A 743 -14.78 21.69 -8.37
N GLY A 744 -15.21 20.42 -8.38
CA GLY A 744 -16.09 19.88 -7.34
C GLY A 744 -15.33 19.18 -6.21
N ALA A 745 -16.06 18.93 -5.12
CA ALA A 745 -15.63 18.12 -3.98
C ALA A 745 -15.27 16.67 -4.43
N ILE A 746 -14.45 16.00 -3.65
CA ILE A 746 -13.93 14.67 -3.93
C ILE A 746 -14.52 13.67 -2.95
N ASN A 747 -15.08 12.59 -3.49
CA ASN A 747 -15.65 11.55 -2.67
C ASN A 747 -14.58 10.52 -2.29
N ALA A 748 -14.43 10.24 -0.99
CA ALA A 748 -13.66 9.09 -0.51
C ALA A 748 -14.57 7.86 -0.36
N GLN A 749 -14.31 6.78 -1.10
CA GLN A 749 -15.17 5.60 -1.14
C GLN A 749 -14.43 4.33 -0.71
N GLY A 750 -15.09 3.40 -0.02
CA GLY A 750 -14.56 2.04 0.16
C GLY A 750 -13.34 1.91 1.07
N VAL A 751 -13.12 2.86 1.99
CA VAL A 751 -12.10 2.71 3.04
C VAL A 751 -12.48 1.50 3.89
N THR A 752 -11.61 0.50 3.94
CA THR A 752 -11.84 -0.74 4.68
C THR A 752 -10.66 -1.01 5.58
N LEU A 753 -10.89 -1.18 6.87
CA LEU A 753 -9.84 -1.43 7.85
C LEU A 753 -10.23 -2.64 8.69
N GLU A 754 -9.37 -3.63 8.72
CA GLU A 754 -9.58 -4.89 9.43
C GLU A 754 -8.38 -5.14 10.36
N ASP A 755 -8.65 -5.57 11.60
CA ASP A 755 -7.62 -5.86 12.61
C ASP A 755 -6.67 -4.68 12.88
N VAL A 756 -7.23 -3.52 13.24
CA VAL A 756 -6.45 -2.33 13.58
C VAL A 756 -6.15 -2.29 15.08
N SER A 757 -4.87 -2.28 15.43
CA SER A 757 -4.37 -2.12 16.78
C SER A 757 -3.62 -0.81 16.93
N ASN A 758 -3.91 -0.04 17.98
CA ASN A 758 -3.11 1.14 18.30
C ASN A 758 -2.42 0.96 19.65
N ALA A 759 -1.11 1.22 19.71
CA ALA A 759 -0.31 1.06 20.91
C ALA A 759 -0.54 2.20 21.93
N ASP A 760 -0.99 3.37 21.47
CA ASP A 760 -1.15 4.59 22.28
C ASP A 760 -2.63 5.00 22.51
N ALA A 761 -2.88 5.79 23.56
CA ALA A 761 -4.21 6.30 23.88
C ALA A 761 -4.52 7.62 23.13
N TYR A 762 -5.38 7.57 22.11
CA TYR A 762 -5.85 8.75 21.39
C TYR A 762 -7.01 9.46 22.10
N GLN A 763 -6.95 10.80 22.18
CA GLN A 763 -7.95 11.61 22.91
C GLN A 763 -9.03 12.26 22.03
N THR A 764 -8.83 12.35 20.71
CA THR A 764 -9.65 13.16 19.78
C THR A 764 -10.58 12.31 18.91
N GLY A 765 -10.07 11.58 17.92
CA GLY A 765 -10.86 10.62 17.15
C GLY A 765 -10.10 9.84 16.06
N PHE A 766 -10.71 8.79 15.49
CA PHE A 766 -10.05 7.87 14.56
C PHE A 766 -10.06 8.37 13.10
N VAL A 767 -11.22 8.79 12.56
CA VAL A 767 -11.33 9.45 11.24
C VAL A 767 -11.69 10.92 11.41
N HIS A 768 -11.08 11.79 10.62
CA HIS A 768 -11.48 13.18 10.47
C HIS A 768 -11.84 13.54 9.05
N GLN A 769 -12.83 14.42 8.94
CA GLN A 769 -13.27 14.93 7.65
C GLN A 769 -13.47 16.45 7.69
N ARG A 770 -12.79 17.19 6.81
CA ARG A 770 -12.96 18.65 6.70
C ARG A 770 -13.89 19.00 5.52
N TYR A 771 -14.73 20.02 5.70
CA TYR A 771 -15.61 20.59 4.67
C TYR A 771 -15.14 22.00 4.27
N GLY A 772 -15.39 22.36 3.01
CA GLY A 772 -15.20 23.70 2.45
C GLY A 772 -16.46 24.57 2.59
N MET A 773 -16.28 25.88 2.67
CA MET A 773 -17.34 26.86 2.97
C MET A 773 -18.29 27.16 1.77
N GLY A 774 -18.21 26.44 0.65
CA GLY A 774 -18.66 26.97 -0.65
C GLY A 774 -20.04 26.59 -1.15
N THR A 775 -20.57 25.38 -0.95
CA THR A 775 -21.91 25.03 -1.48
C THR A 775 -22.64 23.96 -0.67
N ALA A 776 -23.85 24.30 -0.22
CA ALA A 776 -24.74 23.47 0.60
C ALA A 776 -25.31 22.21 -0.08
N THR A 777 -24.69 21.72 -1.17
CA THR A 777 -25.28 20.69 -2.07
C THR A 777 -24.45 19.42 -2.27
N ALA A 778 -23.33 19.22 -1.58
CA ALA A 778 -22.53 17.99 -1.70
C ALA A 778 -22.45 17.17 -0.39
N PRO A 779 -23.51 16.45 0.01
CA PRO A 779 -23.58 15.77 1.31
C PRO A 779 -22.87 14.40 1.36
N HIS A 780 -21.86 14.13 0.53
CA HIS A 780 -21.24 12.79 0.47
C HIS A 780 -19.73 12.86 0.40
N THR A 781 -19.10 12.57 1.52
CA THR A 781 -17.65 12.70 1.66
C THR A 781 -16.98 11.38 2.01
N TYR A 782 -17.66 10.52 2.78
CA TYR A 782 -17.37 9.09 2.81
C TYR A 782 -18.63 8.31 2.40
N SER A 783 -18.61 7.68 1.23
CA SER A 783 -19.76 6.87 0.78
C SER A 783 -19.83 5.51 1.47
N SER A 784 -18.69 4.97 1.90
CA SER A 784 -18.57 3.70 2.62
C SER A 784 -17.26 3.65 3.41
N PHE A 785 -17.37 3.43 4.72
CA PHE A 785 -16.27 3.18 5.63
C PHE A 785 -16.57 1.91 6.43
N ASN A 786 -15.68 0.93 6.37
CA ASN A 786 -15.79 -0.34 7.08
C ASN A 786 -14.62 -0.49 8.07
N LEU A 787 -14.94 -0.78 9.33
CA LEU A 787 -13.98 -1.04 10.39
C LEU A 787 -14.36 -2.34 11.10
N ALA A 788 -13.54 -3.38 10.94
CA ALA A 788 -13.75 -4.70 11.51
C ALA A 788 -12.61 -5.06 12.46
N VAL A 789 -12.88 -5.07 13.77
CA VAL A 789 -11.97 -5.45 14.89
C VAL A 789 -10.91 -4.40 15.23
N THR A 790 -11.00 -3.84 16.45
CA THR A 790 -10.02 -2.89 16.99
C THR A 790 -9.78 -3.08 18.49
N ASN A 791 -8.54 -2.92 18.96
CA ASN A 791 -8.24 -2.87 20.40
C ASN A 791 -8.00 -1.41 20.88
N SER A 792 -8.78 -0.99 21.89
CA SER A 792 -8.64 0.27 22.65
C SER A 792 -8.44 1.59 21.88
N PHE A 793 -9.52 2.39 21.77
CA PHE A 793 -9.42 3.84 21.55
C PHE A 793 -10.18 4.58 22.66
N ASP A 794 -9.63 5.69 23.13
CA ASP A 794 -10.26 6.55 24.16
C ASP A 794 -11.04 7.74 23.55
N GLY A 795 -10.95 7.97 22.22
CA GLY A 795 -11.58 9.05 21.45
C GLY A 795 -12.78 8.63 20.57
N SER A 796 -13.36 9.56 19.80
CA SER A 796 -14.52 9.29 18.93
C SER A 796 -14.15 8.53 17.64
N LEU A 797 -15.04 7.68 17.10
CA LEU A 797 -14.76 6.96 15.85
C LEU A 797 -14.59 7.90 14.64
N MET A 798 -15.47 8.89 14.51
CA MET A 798 -15.37 9.92 13.47
C MET A 798 -15.53 11.30 14.10
N SER A 799 -14.90 12.29 13.48
CA SER A 799 -15.05 13.71 13.77
C SER A 799 -15.08 14.48 12.45
N CYS A 800 -15.65 15.69 12.43
CA CYS A 800 -15.56 16.54 11.26
C CYS A 800 -15.24 18.00 11.64
N GLY A 801 -14.71 18.75 10.66
CA GLY A 801 -14.09 20.06 10.83
C GLY A 801 -15.06 21.21 11.17
N PRO A 802 -14.55 22.44 11.40
CA PRO A 802 -15.16 23.51 12.21
C PRO A 802 -16.41 24.20 11.61
N ASP A 803 -16.99 23.66 10.53
CA ASP A 803 -18.21 24.20 9.93
C ASP A 803 -19.44 23.77 10.76
N ALA A 804 -20.35 24.70 11.03
CA ALA A 804 -21.64 24.40 11.67
C ALA A 804 -22.50 23.43 10.83
N SER A 805 -22.19 23.24 9.54
CA SER A 805 -22.82 22.24 8.66
C SER A 805 -22.47 20.78 9.01
N CYS A 806 -21.54 20.54 9.93
CA CYS A 806 -21.18 19.21 10.40
C CYS A 806 -22.24 18.54 11.29
N ASP A 807 -23.16 19.32 11.86
CA ASP A 807 -24.27 18.80 12.68
C ASP A 807 -25.51 18.40 11.86
N VAL A 808 -25.42 18.36 10.52
CA VAL A 808 -26.56 17.95 9.69
C VAL A 808 -26.76 16.43 9.80
N PRO A 809 -27.94 15.93 10.22
CA PRO A 809 -28.21 14.50 10.23
C PRO A 809 -28.23 13.92 8.81
N GLY A 810 -27.40 12.91 8.52
CA GLY A 810 -27.45 12.12 7.27
C GLY A 810 -26.15 12.00 6.46
N VAL A 811 -24.99 12.41 6.99
CA VAL A 811 -23.75 12.63 6.18
C VAL A 811 -22.73 11.47 6.13
N ALA A 812 -22.99 10.29 6.69
CA ALA A 812 -22.11 9.12 6.48
C ALA A 812 -22.84 7.79 6.74
N TYR A 813 -22.67 6.81 5.84
CA TYR A 813 -23.11 5.43 6.05
C TYR A 813 -21.95 4.64 6.68
N THR A 814 -21.95 4.53 8.00
CA THR A 814 -20.96 3.72 8.75
C THR A 814 -21.58 2.37 9.08
N ALA A 815 -21.14 1.31 8.40
CA ALA A 815 -21.52 -0.06 8.73
C ALA A 815 -20.48 -0.63 9.72
N ILE A 816 -20.86 -0.75 11.00
CA ILE A 816 -20.02 -1.38 12.02
C ILE A 816 -20.42 -2.85 12.12
N GLY A 817 -19.61 -3.75 11.57
CA GLY A 817 -19.75 -5.20 11.75
C GLY A 817 -18.61 -5.72 12.62
N SER A 818 -18.80 -5.80 13.94
CA SER A 818 -17.79 -6.41 14.83
C SER A 818 -18.40 -7.50 15.70
N ASN A 819 -17.63 -8.55 15.97
CA ASN A 819 -17.93 -9.57 16.98
C ASN A 819 -17.30 -9.24 18.34
N ASP A 820 -16.79 -8.01 18.55
CA ASP A 820 -16.06 -7.63 19.76
C ASP A 820 -16.37 -6.20 20.28
N THR A 821 -16.09 -5.98 21.56
CA THR A 821 -16.96 -5.35 22.56
C THR A 821 -16.61 -3.91 23.02
N ASN A 822 -15.75 -3.17 22.33
CA ASN A 822 -15.26 -1.86 22.82
C ASN A 822 -15.29 -0.74 21.76
N ALA A 823 -16.46 -0.11 21.55
CA ALA A 823 -16.56 1.15 20.79
C ALA A 823 -17.06 2.28 21.71
N ALA A 824 -16.27 3.35 21.86
CA ALA A 824 -16.68 4.59 22.52
C ALA A 824 -17.41 5.50 21.53
N GLY A 825 -18.45 6.20 22.00
CA GLY A 825 -19.37 7.02 21.19
C GLY A 825 -18.71 8.19 20.45
N SER A 826 -19.34 8.63 19.37
CA SER A 826 -18.94 9.82 18.61
C SER A 826 -19.15 11.11 19.40
N ARG A 827 -18.35 12.14 19.12
CA ARG A 827 -18.61 13.53 19.54
C ARG A 827 -18.91 14.36 18.29
N GLY A 828 -20.08 15.00 18.27
CA GLY A 828 -20.54 15.91 17.21
C GLY A 828 -21.28 15.21 16.07
N GLY A 829 -22.46 15.71 15.69
CA GLY A 829 -23.29 15.22 14.59
C GLY A 829 -23.90 13.84 14.84
N GLY A 830 -25.23 13.74 14.85
CA GLY A 830 -25.95 12.52 15.20
C GLY A 830 -25.44 11.25 14.49
N THR A 831 -24.77 10.37 15.23
CA THR A 831 -24.71 8.95 14.86
C THR A 831 -26.05 8.31 15.19
N GLY A 832 -27.08 8.72 14.46
CA GLY A 832 -28.27 7.90 14.33
C GLY A 832 -27.88 6.63 13.61
N PHE A 833 -28.17 5.47 14.20
CA PHE A 833 -28.31 4.24 13.41
C PHE A 833 -29.49 4.45 12.44
N SER A 834 -29.27 5.13 11.31
CA SER A 834 -30.29 5.30 10.29
C SER A 834 -30.27 4.07 9.39
N THR A 835 -31.29 3.24 9.50
CA THR A 835 -31.56 2.21 8.49
C THR A 835 -32.48 2.81 7.47
N GLY A 836 -32.07 2.75 6.19
CA GLY A 836 -33.01 2.93 5.10
C GLY A 836 -34.12 1.88 5.25
N SER A 837 -35.32 2.36 5.56
CA SER A 837 -36.63 1.71 5.46
C SER A 837 -36.87 0.26 5.89
N ASN A 838 -35.92 -0.55 6.39
CA ASN A 838 -36.19 -1.86 6.99
C ASN A 838 -35.01 -2.41 7.82
N ALA A 839 -35.15 -2.31 9.15
CA ALA A 839 -34.49 -3.08 10.22
C ALA A 839 -33.00 -2.83 10.55
N VAL A 840 -32.76 -2.49 11.83
CA VAL A 840 -31.46 -2.68 12.52
C VAL A 840 -31.37 -4.15 12.93
N THR A 841 -30.50 -4.93 12.29
CA THR A 841 -30.25 -6.33 12.66
C THR A 841 -28.93 -6.45 13.41
N ILE A 842 -28.97 -6.42 14.74
CA ILE A 842 -27.83 -6.82 15.59
C ILE A 842 -27.87 -8.33 15.73
N LYS A 843 -27.18 -9.05 14.84
CA LYS A 843 -27.12 -10.52 14.88
C LYS A 843 -25.96 -10.96 15.76
N GLY A 844 -26.26 -11.49 16.95
CA GLY A 844 -25.33 -12.32 17.73
C GLY A 844 -24.37 -11.61 18.68
N MET A 845 -24.49 -10.29 18.91
CA MET A 845 -23.61 -9.57 19.84
C MET A 845 -24.31 -9.25 21.18
N PRO A 846 -23.70 -9.59 22.34
CA PRO A 846 -24.01 -8.91 23.59
C PRO A 846 -23.42 -7.50 23.56
N LEU A 847 -24.27 -6.47 23.68
CA LEU A 847 -23.82 -5.09 23.92
C LEU A 847 -23.17 -4.99 25.30
N LEU A 848 -21.84 -4.90 25.36
CA LEU A 848 -21.08 -4.67 26.59
C LEU A 848 -20.47 -3.27 26.56
N LEU A 849 -21.21 -2.26 27.01
CA LEU A 849 -20.69 -0.90 27.16
C LEU A 849 -19.81 -0.84 28.43
N LYS A 850 -18.48 -0.87 28.27
CA LYS A 850 -17.52 -0.59 29.34
C LYS A 850 -17.13 0.87 29.28
N ALA A 851 -17.67 1.68 30.19
CA ALA A 851 -17.11 2.99 30.50
C ALA A 851 -16.77 3.08 31.98
N ASN A 852 -15.69 3.80 32.31
CA ASN A 852 -15.24 3.98 33.68
C ASN A 852 -16.31 4.75 34.49
N LYS A 853 -16.92 4.02 35.43
CA LYS A 853 -18.08 4.42 36.25
C LYS A 853 -18.00 5.78 36.97
N PRO A 854 -16.84 6.35 37.36
CA PRO A 854 -16.82 7.61 38.10
C PRO A 854 -17.02 8.89 37.25
N GLN A 855 -16.68 8.87 35.95
CA GLN A 855 -16.71 10.10 35.13
C GLN A 855 -18.07 10.39 34.49
N LEU A 856 -18.88 9.37 34.17
CA LEU A 856 -20.13 9.55 33.44
C LEU A 856 -21.34 9.93 34.32
N VAL A 857 -21.31 9.61 35.62
CA VAL A 857 -22.41 9.91 36.55
C VAL A 857 -22.56 11.41 36.81
N ASN A 858 -21.48 12.19 36.65
CA ASN A 858 -21.50 13.64 36.90
C ASN A 858 -22.03 14.48 35.72
N TYR A 859 -22.12 13.92 34.51
CA TYR A 859 -22.51 14.69 33.31
C TYR A 859 -23.94 14.44 32.83
N GLY A 860 -24.69 13.52 33.45
CA GLY A 860 -26.10 13.30 33.11
C GLY A 860 -26.35 12.79 31.68
N MET A 861 -25.34 12.22 31.02
CA MET A 861 -25.43 11.77 29.62
C MET A 861 -25.92 10.32 29.51
N PRO A 862 -26.77 9.99 28.53
CA PRO A 862 -27.21 8.62 28.27
C PRO A 862 -26.08 7.73 27.73
N ALA A 863 -26.20 6.42 27.96
CA ALA A 863 -25.36 5.36 27.40
C ALA A 863 -25.60 5.14 25.90
N LEU A 864 -26.80 5.43 25.41
CA LEU A 864 -27.18 5.42 24.00
C LEU A 864 -28.29 6.44 23.79
N GLU A 865 -28.24 7.24 22.73
CA GLU A 865 -29.26 8.24 22.44
C GLU A 865 -29.60 8.32 20.95
N MET A 866 -30.82 8.77 20.68
CA MET A 866 -31.30 9.18 19.37
C MET A 866 -31.95 10.54 19.58
N VAL A 867 -31.37 11.59 19.01
CA VAL A 867 -31.80 12.98 19.15
C VAL A 867 -33.05 13.23 18.29
N LEU A 868 -33.92 14.16 18.70
CA LEU A 868 -35.02 14.66 17.88
C LEU A 868 -34.46 15.48 16.70
N PRO A 869 -34.92 15.24 15.46
CA PRO A 869 -34.39 15.96 14.31
C PRO A 869 -34.70 17.47 14.35
N PRO A 870 -33.87 18.33 13.75
CA PRO A 870 -34.15 19.76 13.63
C PRO A 870 -35.28 20.04 12.62
N ALA A 871 -35.75 21.29 12.58
CA ALA A 871 -36.66 21.77 11.53
C ALA A 871 -35.99 21.72 10.15
N THR A 872 -36.71 21.26 9.13
CA THR A 872 -36.27 21.21 7.73
C THR A 872 -37.05 22.21 6.87
N ASN A 873 -36.54 22.58 5.70
CA ASN A 873 -37.19 23.56 4.80
C ASN A 873 -37.61 24.86 5.53
N PHE A 874 -36.77 25.34 6.46
CA PHE A 874 -36.97 26.67 7.01
C PHE A 874 -36.92 27.67 5.85
N THR A 875 -37.91 28.53 5.72
CA THR A 875 -37.98 29.57 4.69
C THR A 875 -38.61 30.82 5.28
N ALA A 876 -38.31 31.98 4.69
CA ALA A 876 -38.87 33.26 5.11
C ALA A 876 -39.42 34.02 3.90
N THR A 877 -40.61 34.62 4.04
CA THR A 877 -41.25 35.43 3.01
C THR A 877 -41.72 36.77 3.59
N ALA A 878 -41.37 37.88 2.93
CA ALA A 878 -41.81 39.21 3.34
C ALA A 878 -43.30 39.45 3.02
N GLY A 879 -44.02 40.12 3.91
CA GLY A 879 -45.43 40.49 3.78
C GLY A 879 -45.73 41.90 4.32
N SER A 880 -47.00 42.28 4.38
CA SER A 880 -47.46 43.54 5.00
C SER A 880 -47.57 43.39 6.53
N GLY A 881 -47.14 44.40 7.30
CA GLY A 881 -47.18 44.35 8.77
C GLY A 881 -46.74 45.67 9.42
N SER A 882 -46.14 45.59 10.61
CA SER A 882 -45.65 46.75 11.39
C SER A 882 -44.19 46.66 11.78
N LEU A 883 -43.43 45.75 11.18
CA LEU A 883 -41.99 45.63 11.38
C LEU A 883 -41.27 46.86 10.80
N SER A 884 -40.22 47.32 11.47
CA SER A 884 -39.37 48.40 10.97
C SER A 884 -38.53 47.93 9.78
N ALA A 885 -38.18 48.87 8.90
CA ALA A 885 -37.29 48.61 7.78
C ALA A 885 -35.94 48.10 8.29
N GLY A 886 -35.46 47.00 7.73
CA GLY A 886 -34.21 46.37 8.16
C GLY A 886 -34.07 44.93 7.68
N THR A 887 -32.88 44.37 7.89
CA THR A 887 -32.62 42.94 7.74
C THR A 887 -32.89 42.25 9.06
N TRP A 888 -33.60 41.14 9.00
CA TRP A 888 -33.95 40.34 10.16
C TRP A 888 -33.55 38.89 9.92
N CYS A 889 -32.73 38.35 10.81
CA CYS A 889 -32.23 36.98 10.79
C CYS A 889 -32.98 36.16 11.83
N ALA A 890 -33.21 34.88 11.55
CA ALA A 890 -33.90 33.97 12.45
C ALA A 890 -33.39 32.52 12.34
N VAL A 891 -33.52 31.78 13.43
CA VAL A 891 -33.30 30.33 13.55
C VAL A 891 -34.41 29.70 14.39
N VAL A 892 -34.76 28.44 14.14
CA VAL A 892 -35.79 27.74 14.90
C VAL A 892 -35.27 26.44 15.53
N TYR A 893 -35.57 26.23 16.81
CA TYR A 893 -35.25 25.04 17.58
C TYR A 893 -36.53 24.26 17.89
N GLY A 894 -36.53 22.95 17.68
CA GLY A 894 -37.53 22.09 18.30
C GLY A 894 -37.19 21.90 19.77
N TYR A 895 -38.17 21.68 20.62
CA TYR A 895 -37.88 21.21 21.98
C TYR A 895 -38.73 20.00 22.34
N ASP A 896 -38.13 19.11 23.12
CA ASP A 896 -38.78 17.88 23.55
C ASP A 896 -39.77 18.13 24.69
N SER A 897 -40.50 17.09 25.03
CA SER A 897 -41.53 17.12 26.05
C SER A 897 -41.08 16.68 27.44
N GLN A 898 -39.78 16.73 27.72
CA GLN A 898 -39.28 16.38 29.04
C GLN A 898 -39.58 17.47 30.07
N ALA A 899 -39.54 17.11 31.36
CA ALA A 899 -39.77 18.03 32.48
C ALA A 899 -38.78 19.20 32.50
N THR A 900 -37.56 18.96 32.01
CA THR A 900 -36.61 20.01 31.60
C THR A 900 -36.48 19.90 30.08
N PRO A 901 -37.07 20.81 29.29
CA PRO A 901 -37.08 20.70 27.84
C PRO A 901 -35.65 20.70 27.29
N GLY A 902 -35.31 19.65 26.55
CA GLY A 902 -34.15 19.65 25.68
C GLY A 902 -34.45 20.36 24.37
N TYR A 903 -33.45 20.96 23.73
CA TYR A 903 -33.56 21.57 22.41
C TYR A 903 -32.95 20.65 21.35
N THR A 904 -33.54 20.61 20.17
CA THR A 904 -32.92 20.04 18.97
C THR A 904 -31.76 20.91 18.54
N ASP A 905 -31.06 20.50 17.49
CA ASP A 905 -30.22 21.43 16.74
C ASP A 905 -31.06 22.58 16.14
N PRO A 906 -30.46 23.76 15.92
CA PRO A 906 -31.12 24.85 15.21
C PRO A 906 -31.40 24.47 13.75
N SER A 907 -32.42 25.08 13.17
CA SER A 907 -32.51 25.21 11.71
C SER A 907 -31.33 26.02 11.18
N HIS A 908 -31.09 25.95 9.87
CA HIS A 908 -30.24 26.95 9.23
C HIS A 908 -30.80 28.35 9.47
N GLU A 909 -29.90 29.33 9.56
CA GLU A 909 -30.26 30.74 9.75
C GLU A 909 -30.75 31.35 8.44
N ILE A 910 -31.82 32.15 8.51
CA ILE A 910 -32.33 32.90 7.36
C ILE A 910 -32.44 34.36 7.70
N CYS A 911 -31.81 35.19 6.87
CA CYS A 911 -31.92 36.64 6.92
C CYS A 911 -32.84 37.16 5.79
N THR A 912 -33.86 37.94 6.15
CA THR A 912 -34.79 38.58 5.20
C THR A 912 -34.79 40.09 5.40
N THR A 913 -34.63 40.83 4.31
CA THR A 913 -34.71 42.30 4.32
C THR A 913 -36.13 42.73 4.01
N VAL A 914 -36.69 43.61 4.84
CA VAL A 914 -38.05 44.15 4.67
C VAL A 914 -38.09 45.67 4.70
N GLY A 915 -39.11 46.25 4.06
CA GLY A 915 -39.41 47.68 4.11
C GLY A 915 -40.11 48.09 5.41
N GLY A 916 -40.40 49.38 5.56
CA GLY A 916 -41.22 49.86 6.68
C GLY A 916 -42.66 49.34 6.56
N SER A 917 -43.28 48.99 7.69
CA SER A 917 -44.63 48.41 7.74
C SER A 917 -44.73 47.05 7.04
N SER A 918 -43.73 46.19 7.26
CA SER A 918 -43.70 44.82 6.73
C SER A 918 -43.92 43.75 7.81
N SER A 919 -44.04 42.50 7.40
CA SER A 919 -43.98 41.30 8.25
C SER A 919 -43.06 40.26 7.59
N ILE A 920 -42.61 39.27 8.35
CA ILE A 920 -41.87 38.13 7.81
C ILE A 920 -42.58 36.85 8.24
N ALA A 921 -43.05 36.08 7.27
CA ALA A 921 -43.62 34.76 7.48
C ALA A 921 -42.51 33.71 7.37
N PHE A 922 -42.18 33.10 8.51
CA PHE A 922 -41.30 31.95 8.60
C PHE A 922 -42.13 30.66 8.51
N THR A 923 -41.68 29.70 7.71
CA THR A 923 -42.27 28.36 7.64
C THR A 923 -41.17 27.31 7.67
N TRP A 924 -41.47 26.15 8.25
CA TRP A 924 -40.61 24.98 8.24
C TRP A 924 -41.43 23.71 8.22
N THR A 925 -40.81 22.63 7.77
CA THR A 925 -41.33 21.28 7.82
C THR A 925 -40.64 20.47 8.90
N TYR A 926 -41.32 19.41 9.31
CA TYR A 926 -40.82 18.41 10.25
C TYR A 926 -41.56 17.11 9.95
N ASP A 927 -41.00 15.97 10.36
CA ASP A 927 -41.64 14.68 10.12
C ASP A 927 -42.97 14.58 10.87
N GLY A 928 -44.07 14.43 10.11
CA GLY A 928 -45.42 14.33 10.64
C GLY A 928 -45.62 13.15 11.59
N TYR A 929 -44.84 12.08 11.45
CA TYR A 929 -44.86 10.93 12.35
C TYR A 929 -44.28 11.24 13.73
N LEU A 930 -43.43 12.27 13.83
CA LEU A 930 -42.80 12.70 15.08
C LEU A 930 -43.57 13.82 15.79
N ARG A 931 -44.77 14.18 15.31
CA ARG A 931 -45.63 15.25 15.88
C ARG A 931 -45.86 15.14 17.38
N GLY A 932 -45.95 13.92 17.93
CA GLY A 932 -46.17 13.70 19.36
C GLY A 932 -44.90 13.80 20.22
N MET A 933 -43.73 13.96 19.60
CA MET A 933 -42.44 13.96 20.28
C MET A 933 -41.89 15.38 20.52
N TYR A 934 -42.28 16.36 19.69
CA TYR A 934 -42.00 17.78 19.94
C TYR A 934 -43.05 18.35 20.89
N ALA A 935 -42.63 19.08 21.93
CA ALA A 935 -43.53 19.89 22.72
C ALA A 935 -43.82 21.26 22.07
N GLY A 936 -42.96 21.70 21.16
CA GLY A 936 -43.14 22.91 20.37
C GLY A 936 -41.85 23.34 19.68
N TRP A 937 -41.86 24.58 19.20
CA TRP A 937 -40.73 25.19 18.51
C TRP A 937 -40.39 26.53 19.17
N ARG A 938 -39.12 26.88 19.23
CA ARG A 938 -38.66 28.21 19.65
C ARG A 938 -37.95 28.87 18.49
N ILE A 939 -38.47 30.00 18.02
CA ILE A 939 -37.81 30.80 16.99
C ILE A 939 -37.04 31.94 17.65
N TYR A 940 -35.73 32.01 17.42
CA TYR A 940 -34.90 33.15 17.76
C TYR A 940 -34.76 34.05 16.54
N TYR A 941 -34.71 35.36 16.76
CA TYR A 941 -34.53 36.32 15.69
C TYR A 941 -33.83 37.61 16.16
N GLY A 942 -33.24 38.35 15.22
CA GLY A 942 -32.48 39.56 15.49
C GLY A 942 -32.16 40.38 14.23
N PRO A 943 -31.51 41.55 14.38
CA PRO A 943 -31.25 42.46 13.26
C PRO A 943 -30.04 42.07 12.39
N SER A 944 -29.30 41.02 12.76
CA SER A 944 -28.10 40.56 12.06
C SER A 944 -27.84 39.08 12.35
N SER A 945 -27.14 38.41 11.45
CA SER A 945 -26.66 37.03 11.62
C SER A 945 -25.85 36.88 12.91
N GLY A 946 -26.15 35.85 13.70
CA GLY A 946 -25.55 35.62 15.03
C GLY A 946 -25.96 36.65 16.11
N GLY A 947 -26.90 37.55 15.80
CA GLY A 947 -27.42 38.61 16.66
C GLY A 947 -28.84 38.34 17.18
N GLU A 948 -29.33 37.10 17.08
CA GLU A 948 -30.68 36.67 17.45
C GLU A 948 -30.88 36.66 18.98
N ASN A 949 -31.13 37.84 19.55
CA ASN A 949 -31.25 38.05 20.98
C ASN A 949 -32.69 38.06 21.51
N LYS A 950 -33.68 37.77 20.64
CA LYS A 950 -35.09 37.70 20.98
C LYS A 950 -35.68 36.38 20.52
N TYR A 951 -36.66 35.85 21.24
CA TYR A 951 -37.33 34.62 20.85
C TYR A 951 -38.83 34.61 21.13
N TYR A 952 -39.51 33.69 20.46
CA TYR A 952 -40.89 33.28 20.74
C TYR A 952 -40.96 31.77 20.92
N ASP A 953 -41.66 31.33 21.96
CA ASP A 953 -42.11 29.94 22.10
C ASP A 953 -43.39 29.75 21.29
N LEU A 954 -43.39 28.71 20.46
CA LEU A 954 -44.43 28.38 19.51
C LEU A 954 -44.95 26.98 19.82
N GLY A 955 -46.22 26.76 19.52
CA GLY A 955 -46.76 25.40 19.49
C GLY A 955 -46.09 24.55 18.40
N VAL A 956 -46.56 23.32 18.23
CA VAL A 956 -46.05 22.37 17.23
C VAL A 956 -46.31 22.76 15.76
N ALA A 957 -46.87 23.94 15.49
CA ALA A 957 -47.13 24.42 14.15
C ALA A 957 -45.83 24.85 13.45
N GLY A 958 -45.59 24.37 12.22
CA GLY A 958 -44.40 24.65 11.42
C GLY A 958 -44.39 26.04 10.76
N SER A 959 -44.91 27.06 11.42
CA SER A 959 -44.97 28.42 10.86
C SER A 959 -45.11 29.50 11.92
N TYR A 960 -44.54 30.67 11.66
CA TYR A 960 -44.62 31.86 12.52
C TYR A 960 -44.56 33.13 11.67
N THR A 961 -45.34 34.15 12.01
CA THR A 961 -45.27 35.46 11.32
C THR A 961 -44.81 36.55 12.29
N LEU A 962 -43.62 37.08 12.03
CA LEU A 962 -43.07 38.22 12.76
C LEU A 962 -43.69 39.51 12.21
N THR A 963 -44.46 40.20 13.04
CA THR A 963 -45.19 41.43 12.66
C THR A 963 -44.72 42.67 13.42
N THR A 964 -43.99 42.49 14.52
CA THR A 964 -43.42 43.53 15.39
C THR A 964 -42.09 43.04 15.98
N ASP A 965 -41.23 43.97 16.41
CA ASP A 965 -39.96 43.68 17.11
C ASP A 965 -40.20 43.36 18.61
N GLY A 966 -41.10 42.40 18.89
CA GLY A 966 -41.51 41.98 20.23
C GLY A 966 -40.74 40.77 20.79
N GLY A 967 -41.33 40.00 21.69
CA GLY A 967 -40.74 38.73 22.15
C GLY A 967 -39.81 38.86 23.35
N THR A 968 -39.32 37.73 23.83
CA THR A 968 -38.56 37.64 25.07
C THR A 968 -37.07 37.76 24.78
N GLY A 969 -36.36 38.60 25.53
CA GLY A 969 -34.90 38.68 25.44
C GLY A 969 -34.24 37.39 25.91
N GLY A 970 -33.34 36.83 25.11
CA GLY A 970 -32.63 35.59 25.44
C GLY A 970 -31.48 35.33 24.48
N SER A 971 -30.46 34.64 24.95
CA SER A 971 -29.38 34.12 24.11
C SER A 971 -29.80 32.80 23.46
N LEU A 972 -29.25 32.52 22.27
CA LEU A 972 -29.35 31.20 21.65
C LEU A 972 -28.91 30.10 22.64
N PRO A 973 -29.56 28.91 22.63
CA PRO A 973 -29.08 27.77 23.39
C PRO A 973 -27.65 27.43 22.99
N THR A 974 -26.71 27.50 23.94
CA THR A 974 -25.31 27.12 23.73
C THR A 974 -25.09 25.71 24.28
N GLY A 975 -24.88 24.73 23.41
CA GLY A 975 -24.57 23.35 23.81
C GLY A 975 -25.02 22.30 22.80
N THR A 976 -24.58 21.06 22.99
CA THR A 976 -25.02 19.88 22.22
C THR A 976 -26.53 19.66 22.38
N PRO A 977 -27.24 19.23 21.32
CA PRO A 977 -28.67 19.00 21.34
C PRO A 977 -29.02 17.96 22.40
N ASN A 978 -30.04 18.25 23.19
CA ASN A 978 -30.47 17.42 24.32
C ASN A 978 -31.96 17.09 24.29
N ALA A 979 -32.63 17.38 23.16
CA ALA A 979 -33.95 16.86 22.83
C ALA A 979 -33.83 15.43 22.32
N PHE A 980 -34.30 14.43 23.07
CA PHE A 980 -34.12 13.02 22.69
C PHE A 980 -35.40 12.39 22.14
N LEU A 981 -35.31 11.76 20.97
CA LEU A 981 -36.33 10.86 20.46
C LEU A 981 -36.26 9.52 21.19
N SER A 982 -35.09 8.99 21.54
CA SER A 982 -34.93 7.79 22.37
C SER A 982 -33.63 7.86 23.17
N LYS A 983 -33.58 7.31 24.37
CA LYS A 983 -32.37 7.28 25.20
C LYS A 983 -32.30 6.06 26.11
N VAL A 984 -31.09 5.58 26.36
CA VAL A 984 -30.76 4.57 27.38
C VAL A 984 -29.81 5.22 28.35
N ASN A 985 -30.19 5.36 29.62
CA ASN A 985 -29.38 6.03 30.64
C ASN A 985 -28.57 5.02 31.48
N TRP A 986 -27.41 5.47 31.97
CA TRP A 986 -26.69 4.76 33.02
C TRP A 986 -27.48 4.84 34.34
N ASN A 987 -27.55 3.75 35.12
CA ASN A 987 -28.38 3.58 36.32
C ASN A 987 -28.10 4.53 37.52
N GLY A 988 -27.51 5.71 37.33
CA GLY A 988 -27.05 6.59 38.42
C GLY A 988 -27.78 7.93 38.58
N GLY A 989 -28.56 8.40 37.60
CA GLY A 989 -28.91 9.83 37.51
C GLY A 989 -30.38 10.16 37.31
N GLY A 990 -31.33 9.50 37.97
CA GLY A 990 -32.76 9.89 38.04
C GLY A 990 -33.56 9.97 36.73
N SER A 991 -32.90 9.91 35.58
CA SER A 991 -33.46 10.02 34.23
C SER A 991 -33.64 8.62 33.67
N GLY A 992 -34.87 8.16 33.51
CA GLY A 992 -35.16 6.83 32.97
C GLY A 992 -34.73 6.67 31.50
N SER A 993 -34.43 5.45 31.09
CA SER A 993 -34.29 5.06 29.68
C SER A 993 -35.67 5.05 29.01
N CYS A 994 -35.80 5.61 27.81
CA CYS A 994 -37.04 5.61 27.02
C CYS A 994 -36.79 5.31 25.54
N LEU A 995 -37.69 4.57 24.93
CA LEU A 995 -37.85 4.47 23.48
C LEU A 995 -39.01 5.40 23.09
N LEU A 996 -38.81 6.32 22.15
CA LEU A 996 -39.78 7.35 21.76
C LEU A 996 -40.22 8.22 22.96
N CYS A 997 -39.32 9.09 23.43
CA CYS A 997 -39.48 9.93 24.62
C CYS A 997 -40.45 11.11 24.38
N GLY A 998 -41.76 10.82 24.23
CA GLY A 998 -42.82 11.80 23.95
C GLY A 998 -43.59 12.34 25.17
N SER A 999 -44.47 13.32 24.93
CA SER A 999 -45.23 14.00 25.99
C SER A 999 -46.45 13.20 26.42
N THR A 1000 -46.84 13.34 27.68
CA THR A 1000 -48.04 12.72 28.28
C THR A 1000 -49.37 13.26 27.73
N THR A 1001 -49.36 14.16 26.74
CA THR A 1001 -50.53 14.97 26.37
C THR A 1001 -50.93 14.81 24.89
N TYR A 1002 -51.01 13.60 24.33
CA TYR A 1002 -51.94 13.18 23.24
C TYR A 1002 -51.56 11.82 22.60
N PRO A 1003 -52.51 10.91 22.29
CA PRO A 1003 -53.60 10.40 23.10
C PRO A 1003 -53.19 9.12 23.87
N ALA A 1004 -53.37 9.14 25.20
CA ALA A 1004 -53.69 8.05 26.14
C ALA A 1004 -53.07 6.62 26.07
N SER A 1005 -52.12 6.29 25.19
CA SER A 1005 -51.45 4.95 25.23
C SER A 1005 -49.97 4.94 24.84
N ALA A 1006 -49.37 6.09 24.55
CA ALA A 1006 -47.94 6.21 24.29
C ALA A 1006 -47.30 7.20 25.27
N GLY A 1007 -47.34 6.87 26.57
CA GLY A 1007 -46.29 7.35 27.46
C GLY A 1007 -44.95 6.86 26.91
N ALA A 1008 -43.87 7.62 27.12
CA ALA A 1008 -42.50 7.19 26.82
C ALA A 1008 -42.38 5.68 27.03
N LEU A 1009 -42.08 4.88 26.00
CA LEU A 1009 -42.01 3.42 26.17
C LEU A 1009 -40.82 3.18 27.08
N PRO A 1010 -41.04 2.95 28.40
CA PRO A 1010 -39.94 2.95 29.33
C PRO A 1010 -39.20 1.64 29.09
N LEU A 1011 -37.94 1.75 28.67
CA LEU A 1011 -37.06 0.59 28.62
C LEU A 1011 -36.65 0.33 30.06
N GLY A 1012 -37.40 -0.53 30.74
CA GLY A 1012 -37.15 -0.97 32.12
C GLY A 1012 -35.89 -1.83 32.24
N ILE A 1013 -34.73 -1.28 31.89
CA ILE A 1013 -33.44 -1.81 32.31
C ILE A 1013 -33.00 -0.95 33.50
N GLY A 1014 -33.20 -1.47 34.72
CA GLY A 1014 -32.67 -0.87 35.95
C GLY A 1014 -33.52 0.21 36.65
N VAL A 1015 -34.76 0.46 36.22
CA VAL A 1015 -35.66 1.42 36.90
C VAL A 1015 -36.74 0.67 37.69
N TRP A 1016 -37.03 1.11 38.92
CA TRP A 1016 -38.19 0.65 39.69
C TRP A 1016 -39.48 0.92 38.89
N PRO A 1017 -40.41 -0.05 38.77
CA PRO A 1017 -41.62 0.15 37.98
C PRO A 1017 -42.52 1.21 38.64
N VAL A 1018 -42.84 2.27 37.91
CA VAL A 1018 -44.07 3.06 38.15
C VAL A 1018 -45.14 2.56 37.18
N ASP A 1019 -46.36 2.42 37.70
CA ASP A 1019 -47.46 1.73 37.03
C ASP A 1019 -47.80 2.31 35.65
N GLY A 1020 -48.00 1.40 34.69
CA GLY A 1020 -48.67 1.70 33.43
C GLY A 1020 -47.76 2.01 32.25
N SER A 1021 -47.07 0.99 31.72
CA SER A 1021 -46.81 0.71 30.28
C SER A 1021 -45.67 -0.31 30.15
N GLY A 1022 -46.00 -1.60 30.21
CA GLY A 1022 -45.01 -2.68 30.10
C GLY A 1022 -44.64 -2.97 28.64
N VAL A 1023 -43.34 -2.93 28.34
CA VAL A 1023 -42.74 -3.43 27.09
C VAL A 1023 -43.02 -4.93 26.94
N LYS A 1024 -43.48 -5.37 25.76
CA LYS A 1024 -43.53 -6.80 25.41
C LYS A 1024 -42.11 -7.31 25.18
N LEU A 1025 -41.56 -8.04 26.15
CA LEU A 1025 -40.35 -8.84 25.96
C LEU A 1025 -40.77 -10.22 25.45
N ASP A 1026 -40.53 -10.49 24.16
CA ASP A 1026 -40.66 -11.84 23.63
C ASP A 1026 -39.38 -12.62 24.00
N VAL A 1027 -39.49 -13.52 24.98
CA VAL A 1027 -38.42 -14.45 25.33
C VAL A 1027 -38.67 -15.78 24.63
N GLY A 1028 -37.95 -16.02 23.54
CA GLY A 1028 -37.98 -17.28 22.80
C GLY A 1028 -37.52 -18.46 23.66
N GLY A 1029 -38.45 -19.04 24.42
CA GLY A 1029 -38.27 -20.29 25.17
C GLY A 1029 -37.71 -20.19 26.60
N GLY A 1030 -37.61 -18.99 27.19
CA GLY A 1030 -37.06 -18.80 28.55
C GLY A 1030 -38.12 -18.68 29.66
N THR A 1031 -37.78 -19.10 30.90
CA THR A 1031 -38.64 -18.91 32.09
C THR A 1031 -38.60 -17.46 32.59
N ILE A 1032 -39.75 -16.79 32.65
CA ILE A 1032 -39.88 -15.48 33.29
C ILE A 1032 -40.04 -15.68 34.80
N ARG A 1033 -39.09 -15.21 35.61
CA ARG A 1033 -39.19 -15.19 37.08
C ARG A 1033 -39.40 -13.76 37.58
N GLY A 1034 -40.64 -13.40 37.91
CA GLY A 1034 -40.94 -12.17 38.63
C GLY A 1034 -40.75 -12.36 40.14
N GLN A 1035 -39.90 -11.55 40.77
CA GLN A 1035 -39.91 -11.43 42.24
C GLN A 1035 -41.24 -10.79 42.67
N GLY A 1036 -42.19 -11.61 43.12
CA GLY A 1036 -43.55 -11.19 43.50
C GLY A 1036 -44.68 -12.03 42.86
N GLY A 1037 -44.37 -12.80 41.81
CA GLY A 1037 -45.34 -13.55 41.00
C GLY A 1037 -45.78 -12.78 39.75
N ILE A 1038 -46.32 -13.49 38.77
CA ILE A 1038 -46.92 -12.88 37.56
C ILE A 1038 -48.36 -12.45 37.93
N GLN A 1039 -48.80 -11.30 37.43
CA GLN A 1039 -50.13 -10.75 37.66
C GLN A 1039 -50.80 -10.44 36.31
N ALA A 1040 -52.05 -10.86 36.14
CA ALA A 1040 -52.86 -10.52 34.97
C ALA A 1040 -53.89 -9.45 35.38
N GLY A 1041 -53.73 -8.22 34.88
CA GLY A 1041 -54.61 -7.11 35.24
C GLY A 1041 -54.51 -6.72 36.72
N THR A 1042 -55.64 -6.51 37.38
CA THR A 1042 -55.70 -6.08 38.79
C THR A 1042 -55.75 -7.24 39.79
N ASP A 1043 -55.57 -8.49 39.36
CA ASP A 1043 -55.62 -9.65 40.26
C ASP A 1043 -54.43 -9.71 41.22
N THR A 1044 -54.60 -10.23 42.44
CA THR A 1044 -53.46 -10.55 43.30
C THR A 1044 -52.54 -11.56 42.61
N ALA A 1045 -51.23 -11.31 42.60
CA ALA A 1045 -50.23 -12.14 41.92
C ALA A 1045 -50.45 -13.65 42.14
N PHE A 1046 -50.15 -14.47 41.13
CA PHE A 1046 -50.34 -15.94 41.12
C PHE A 1046 -49.43 -16.70 42.12
N ASN A 1047 -49.17 -16.14 43.29
CA ASN A 1047 -48.35 -16.72 44.36
C ASN A 1047 -49.20 -17.45 45.43
N ALA A 1048 -50.54 -17.39 45.38
CA ALA A 1048 -51.42 -18.13 46.31
C ALA A 1048 -52.87 -18.37 45.80
N SER A 1049 -53.08 -19.06 44.66
CA SER A 1049 -54.28 -19.89 44.36
C SER A 1049 -54.27 -20.34 42.89
N PRO A 1050 -54.54 -21.61 42.62
CA PRO A 1050 -55.86 -21.90 42.04
C PRO A 1050 -56.78 -22.51 43.10
N ARG A 1051 -57.98 -21.95 43.24
CA ARG A 1051 -59.04 -22.56 44.04
C ARG A 1051 -59.65 -23.68 43.22
N GLY A 1052 -59.45 -24.93 43.65
CA GLY A 1052 -60.06 -26.11 43.06
C GLY A 1052 -61.38 -26.43 43.75
N ALA A 1053 -62.30 -27.06 43.00
CA ALA A 1053 -63.49 -27.67 43.57
C ALA A 1053 -63.42 -29.19 43.36
N TYR A 1054 -63.65 -29.94 44.42
CA TYR A 1054 -63.73 -31.40 44.40
C TYR A 1054 -65.17 -31.82 44.73
N ASN A 1055 -65.86 -32.39 43.74
CA ASN A 1055 -67.31 -32.60 43.77
C ASN A 1055 -67.70 -34.07 43.68
N ALA A 1056 -68.64 -34.50 44.53
CA ALA A 1056 -69.21 -35.85 44.54
C ALA A 1056 -70.75 -35.83 44.50
N PHE A 1057 -71.36 -36.88 43.95
CA PHE A 1057 -72.80 -37.15 44.10
C PHE A 1057 -73.04 -38.37 45.00
N LEU A 1058 -73.93 -38.21 45.98
CA LEU A 1058 -74.31 -39.24 46.94
C LEU A 1058 -75.81 -39.58 46.72
N PRO A 1059 -76.14 -40.68 46.02
CA PRO A 1059 -77.52 -40.94 45.60
C PRO A 1059 -78.47 -41.21 46.78
N ASN A 1060 -77.99 -41.83 47.86
CA ASN A 1060 -78.83 -42.17 49.00
C ASN A 1060 -78.06 -42.10 50.33
N LEU A 1061 -78.50 -41.23 51.26
CA LEU A 1061 -77.82 -41.03 52.54
C LEU A 1061 -78.25 -42.03 53.63
N THR A 1062 -79.15 -42.98 53.32
CA THR A 1062 -79.47 -44.12 54.21
C THR A 1062 -78.61 -45.36 53.96
N SER A 1063 -77.79 -45.36 52.90
CA SER A 1063 -76.83 -46.42 52.62
C SER A 1063 -75.76 -46.50 53.72
N ALA A 1064 -75.28 -47.70 54.04
CA ALA A 1064 -74.24 -47.90 55.05
C ALA A 1064 -73.02 -46.98 54.83
N ALA A 1065 -72.35 -46.59 55.93
CA ALA A 1065 -71.21 -45.69 55.88
C ALA A 1065 -70.13 -46.20 54.91
N GLY A 1066 -69.65 -45.32 54.01
CA GLY A 1066 -68.74 -45.69 52.93
C GLY A 1066 -68.22 -44.50 52.13
N THR A 1067 -67.08 -44.68 51.44
CA THR A 1067 -66.44 -43.68 50.56
C THR A 1067 -67.07 -43.71 49.17
N TYR A 1068 -67.45 -42.54 48.66
CA TYR A 1068 -68.09 -42.39 47.35
C TYR A 1068 -67.17 -41.77 46.30
N GLN A 1069 -66.17 -40.99 46.72
CA GLN A 1069 -65.16 -40.45 45.83
C GLN A 1069 -63.83 -40.32 46.57
N ARG A 1070 -62.72 -40.60 45.89
CA ARG A 1070 -61.35 -40.48 46.41
C ARG A 1070 -60.46 -39.73 45.41
N MET A 1071 -59.65 -38.81 45.93
CA MET A 1071 -58.59 -38.13 45.19
C MET A 1071 -57.28 -38.24 45.97
N THR A 1072 -56.24 -38.80 45.36
CA THR A 1072 -54.89 -38.78 45.92
C THR A 1072 -54.24 -37.45 45.58
N LEU A 1073 -53.73 -36.76 46.60
CA LEU A 1073 -53.17 -35.43 46.45
C LEU A 1073 -51.70 -35.49 46.01
N ASP A 1074 -51.30 -34.90 44.88
CA ASP A 1074 -49.87 -34.80 44.54
C ASP A 1074 -49.12 -33.74 45.37
N LYS A 1075 -49.87 -32.77 45.89
CA LYS A 1075 -49.37 -31.68 46.75
C LYS A 1075 -50.36 -31.44 47.88
N ALA A 1076 -49.86 -30.88 48.98
CA ALA A 1076 -50.69 -30.59 50.14
C ALA A 1076 -51.71 -29.48 49.80
N ILE A 1077 -52.92 -29.59 50.34
CA ILE A 1077 -54.00 -28.64 50.11
C ILE A 1077 -54.63 -28.19 51.42
N THR A 1078 -55.28 -27.04 51.41
CA THR A 1078 -56.17 -26.58 52.48
C THR A 1078 -57.59 -26.57 51.94
N VAL A 1079 -58.48 -27.41 52.48
CA VAL A 1079 -59.92 -27.30 52.23
C VAL A 1079 -60.42 -26.05 52.95
N THR A 1080 -61.03 -25.16 52.18
CA THR A 1080 -61.49 -23.85 52.64
C THR A 1080 -63.00 -23.77 52.85
N ARG A 1081 -63.77 -24.69 52.26
CA ARG A 1081 -65.24 -24.77 52.42
C ARG A 1081 -65.75 -26.15 52.01
N PHE A 1082 -66.75 -26.66 52.71
CA PHE A 1082 -67.41 -27.92 52.37
C PHE A 1082 -68.93 -27.71 52.37
N GLN A 1083 -69.59 -28.10 51.29
CA GLN A 1083 -71.01 -27.85 51.06
C GLN A 1083 -71.72 -29.13 50.62
N LEU A 1084 -72.98 -29.29 51.08
CA LEU A 1084 -73.84 -30.42 50.78
C LEU A 1084 -75.25 -29.90 50.45
N VAL A 1085 -75.79 -30.31 49.30
CA VAL A 1085 -77.14 -29.96 48.85
C VAL A 1085 -77.91 -31.25 48.56
N LEU A 1086 -78.98 -31.50 49.30
CA LEU A 1086 -79.87 -32.66 49.16
C LEU A 1086 -81.00 -32.37 48.16
N GLY A 1087 -81.28 -33.31 47.26
CA GLY A 1087 -82.48 -33.27 46.42
C GLY A 1087 -83.78 -33.53 47.20
N THR A 1088 -83.72 -34.37 48.23
CA THR A 1088 -84.82 -34.62 49.18
C THR A 1088 -84.31 -34.46 50.60
N ALA A 1089 -84.89 -33.55 51.39
CA ALA A 1089 -84.54 -33.37 52.79
C ALA A 1089 -85.06 -34.54 53.65
N GLY A 1090 -84.25 -34.98 54.62
CA GLY A 1090 -84.68 -36.00 55.58
C GLY A 1090 -85.80 -35.49 56.47
N SER A 1091 -86.74 -36.34 56.87
CA SER A 1091 -87.78 -36.04 57.87
C SER A 1091 -88.04 -37.24 58.75
N GLY A 1092 -88.36 -37.00 60.02
CA GLY A 1092 -88.60 -38.02 61.02
C GLY A 1092 -87.39 -38.91 61.36
N CYS A 1093 -86.18 -38.63 60.86
CA CYS A 1093 -84.99 -39.44 61.13
C CYS A 1093 -84.63 -39.40 62.61
N THR A 1094 -84.51 -40.57 63.22
CA THR A 1094 -84.01 -40.72 64.60
C THR A 1094 -82.49 -40.68 64.65
N THR A 1095 -81.81 -41.11 63.58
CA THR A 1095 -80.37 -40.89 63.37
C THR A 1095 -80.15 -40.08 62.11
N GLN A 1096 -79.45 -38.95 62.23
CA GLN A 1096 -79.11 -38.09 61.09
C GLN A 1096 -77.89 -38.62 60.34
N SER A 1097 -77.86 -38.42 59.02
CA SER A 1097 -76.68 -38.75 58.23
C SER A 1097 -75.56 -37.73 58.43
N THR A 1098 -74.32 -38.18 58.39
CA THR A 1098 -73.13 -37.31 58.38
C THR A 1098 -72.32 -37.56 57.11
N VAL A 1099 -71.92 -36.48 56.44
CA VAL A 1099 -71.09 -36.52 55.23
C VAL A 1099 -69.79 -35.79 55.52
N SER A 1100 -68.66 -36.40 55.18
CA SER A 1100 -67.34 -35.86 55.49
C SER A 1100 -66.44 -35.82 54.26
N VAL A 1101 -65.60 -34.81 54.16
CA VAL A 1101 -64.34 -34.86 53.40
C VAL A 1101 -63.20 -35.17 54.37
N THR A 1102 -62.45 -36.25 54.15
CA THR A 1102 -61.47 -36.78 55.13
C THR A 1102 -60.33 -37.55 54.46
N ASP A 1103 -59.15 -37.57 55.10
CA ASP A 1103 -58.05 -38.49 54.74
C ASP A 1103 -57.96 -39.72 55.67
N GLY A 1104 -58.92 -39.87 56.58
CA GLY A 1104 -58.92 -40.89 57.64
C GLY A 1104 -58.43 -40.37 58.99
N ALA A 1105 -57.63 -39.31 59.04
CA ALA A 1105 -57.13 -38.69 60.28
C ALA A 1105 -57.76 -37.31 60.53
N ASN A 1106 -57.86 -36.49 59.50
CA ASN A 1106 -58.45 -35.16 59.48
C ASN A 1106 -59.79 -35.19 58.76
N SER A 1107 -60.77 -34.38 59.18
CA SER A 1107 -62.05 -34.29 58.46
C SER A 1107 -62.75 -32.95 58.59
N VAL A 1108 -63.51 -32.58 57.57
CA VAL A 1108 -64.60 -31.59 57.65
C VAL A 1108 -65.90 -32.33 57.44
N THR A 1109 -66.80 -32.30 58.43
CA THR A 1109 -68.03 -33.11 58.47
C THR A 1109 -69.27 -32.23 58.59
N LEU A 1110 -70.29 -32.53 57.79
CA LEU A 1110 -71.62 -31.93 57.86
C LEU A 1110 -72.64 -32.99 58.33
N THR A 1111 -73.48 -32.63 59.28
CA THR A 1111 -74.57 -33.47 59.80
C THR A 1111 -75.91 -32.97 59.28
N THR A 1112 -76.73 -33.85 58.73
CA THR A 1112 -78.07 -33.49 58.26
C THR A 1112 -79.02 -33.23 59.42
N ALA A 1113 -80.11 -32.52 59.16
CA ALA A 1113 -81.20 -32.30 60.10
C ALA A 1113 -82.55 -32.50 59.41
N ASN A 1114 -83.56 -32.90 60.18
CA ASN A 1114 -84.92 -33.07 59.65
C ASN A 1114 -85.44 -31.73 59.08
N GLY A 1115 -85.98 -31.76 57.87
CA GLY A 1115 -86.57 -30.60 57.18
C GLY A 1115 -85.59 -29.66 56.46
N THR A 1116 -84.27 -29.93 56.47
CA THR A 1116 -83.26 -29.05 55.85
C THR A 1116 -82.55 -29.72 54.66
N ALA A 1117 -82.38 -28.99 53.55
CA ALA A 1117 -81.80 -29.52 52.31
C ALA A 1117 -80.39 -28.99 51.97
N ILE A 1118 -79.96 -27.86 52.53
CA ILE A 1118 -78.68 -27.21 52.18
C ILE A 1118 -77.82 -27.05 53.42
N TYR A 1119 -76.55 -27.43 53.33
CA TYR A 1119 -75.58 -27.39 54.41
C TYR A 1119 -74.26 -26.82 53.91
N ASP A 1120 -73.61 -26.04 54.76
CA ASP A 1120 -72.36 -25.36 54.46
C ASP A 1120 -71.52 -25.32 55.73
N SER A 1121 -70.25 -25.69 55.64
CA SER A 1121 -69.33 -25.63 56.78
C SER A 1121 -68.97 -24.20 57.18
N GLY A 1122 -69.28 -23.21 56.32
CA GLY A 1122 -68.65 -21.90 56.36
C GLY A 1122 -67.18 -21.98 55.95
N ALA A 1123 -66.46 -20.86 56.12
CA ALA A 1123 -65.02 -20.84 55.88
C ALA A 1123 -64.32 -21.73 56.91
N VAL A 1124 -63.63 -22.75 56.40
CA VAL A 1124 -62.79 -23.65 57.19
C VAL A 1124 -61.34 -23.51 56.73
N SER A 1125 -60.39 -24.05 57.49
CA SER A 1125 -58.98 -24.10 57.09
C SER A 1125 -58.41 -25.44 57.48
N GLN A 1126 -58.93 -26.50 56.85
CA GLN A 1126 -58.49 -27.86 57.13
C GLN A 1126 -57.40 -28.28 56.16
N ASN A 1127 -56.21 -28.54 56.68
CA ASN A 1127 -55.06 -28.98 55.90
C ASN A 1127 -55.11 -30.49 55.67
N PHE A 1128 -54.75 -30.90 54.46
CA PHE A 1128 -54.53 -32.27 54.03
C PHE A 1128 -53.16 -32.35 53.37
N ALA A 1129 -52.35 -33.33 53.75
CA ALA A 1129 -50.97 -33.46 53.29
C ALA A 1129 -50.88 -33.93 51.83
N ALA A 1130 -49.73 -33.71 51.19
CA ALA A 1130 -49.41 -34.37 49.93
C ALA A 1130 -49.40 -35.90 50.12
N ALA A 1131 -49.73 -36.63 49.05
CA ALA A 1131 -49.98 -38.06 48.99
C ALA A 1131 -51.16 -38.60 49.83
N ALA A 1132 -51.88 -37.74 50.56
CA ALA A 1132 -53.07 -38.18 51.30
C ALA A 1132 -54.22 -38.51 50.33
N ASN A 1133 -55.02 -39.53 50.68
CA ASN A 1133 -56.24 -39.90 49.96
C ASN A 1133 -57.42 -39.10 50.51
N LEU A 1134 -57.82 -38.05 49.81
CA LEU A 1134 -58.96 -37.22 50.17
C LEU A 1134 -60.27 -37.86 49.72
N ASP A 1135 -61.02 -38.35 50.70
CA ASP A 1135 -62.28 -39.07 50.52
C ASP A 1135 -63.49 -38.21 50.83
N ILE A 1136 -64.49 -38.21 49.95
CA ILE A 1136 -65.85 -37.80 50.29
C ILE A 1136 -66.63 -39.06 50.66
N LYS A 1137 -67.10 -39.13 51.91
CA LYS A 1137 -67.76 -40.32 52.47
C LYS A 1137 -69.03 -39.98 53.24
N ILE A 1138 -69.96 -40.93 53.28
CA ILE A 1138 -71.02 -40.96 54.29
C ILE A 1138 -70.40 -41.59 55.53
N ALA A 1139 -70.22 -40.80 56.59
CA ALA A 1139 -69.62 -41.25 57.84
C ALA A 1139 -70.66 -41.92 58.76
N THR A 1140 -71.93 -41.49 58.70
CA THR A 1140 -73.06 -42.13 59.40
C THR A 1140 -74.27 -42.08 58.49
N ALA A 1141 -74.93 -43.22 58.31
CA ALA A 1141 -76.13 -43.32 57.49
C ALA A 1141 -77.36 -42.80 58.25
N ALA A 1142 -78.27 -42.10 57.57
CA ALA A 1142 -79.55 -41.72 58.17
C ALA A 1142 -80.42 -42.97 58.40
N SER A 1143 -81.08 -43.05 59.56
CA SER A 1143 -81.94 -44.18 59.90
C SER A 1143 -83.16 -43.76 60.73
N GLY A 1144 -84.17 -44.63 60.76
CA GLY A 1144 -85.45 -44.37 61.44
C GLY A 1144 -86.25 -43.21 60.84
N CYS A 1145 -85.99 -42.84 59.57
CA CYS A 1145 -86.63 -41.73 58.88
C CYS A 1145 -88.04 -42.08 58.38
N THR A 1146 -88.97 -41.13 58.48
CA THR A 1146 -90.24 -41.18 57.73
C THR A 1146 -90.05 -40.76 56.27
N THR A 1147 -89.09 -39.88 56.01
CA THR A 1147 -88.60 -39.55 54.65
C THR A 1147 -87.08 -39.51 54.69
N ALA A 1148 -86.43 -40.33 53.87
CA ALA A 1148 -84.97 -40.44 53.83
C ALA A 1148 -84.32 -39.25 53.09
N PRO A 1149 -83.19 -38.71 53.58
CA PRO A 1149 -82.39 -37.76 52.81
C PRO A 1149 -81.74 -38.46 51.60
N GLN A 1150 -81.95 -37.93 50.39
CA GLN A 1150 -81.53 -38.56 49.14
C GLN A 1150 -81.02 -37.54 48.09
N ASN A 1151 -80.25 -38.04 47.12
CA ASN A 1151 -79.71 -37.33 45.95
C ASN A 1151 -78.88 -36.09 46.31
N ALA A 1152 -77.76 -36.26 47.01
CA ALA A 1152 -76.95 -35.15 47.46
C ALA A 1152 -75.79 -34.80 46.52
N ASN A 1153 -75.61 -33.52 46.22
CA ASN A 1153 -74.40 -32.98 45.62
C ASN A 1153 -73.49 -32.39 46.71
N VAL A 1154 -72.22 -32.75 46.66
CA VAL A 1154 -71.20 -32.33 47.61
C VAL A 1154 -70.10 -31.57 46.89
N THR A 1155 -69.65 -30.46 47.47
CA THR A 1155 -68.53 -29.65 46.95
C THR A 1155 -67.56 -29.31 48.07
N ALA A 1156 -66.31 -29.76 47.93
CA ALA A 1156 -65.17 -29.30 48.73
C ALA A 1156 -64.34 -28.29 47.94
N GLN A 1157 -64.28 -27.05 48.40
CA GLN A 1157 -63.40 -26.02 47.84
C GLN A 1157 -62.05 -26.08 48.55
N TYR A 1158 -60.95 -26.04 47.79
CA TYR A 1158 -59.61 -26.07 48.36
C TYR A 1158 -58.64 -25.13 47.63
N ARG A 1159 -57.54 -24.80 48.30
CA ARG A 1159 -56.36 -24.16 47.71
C ARG A 1159 -55.12 -25.04 47.92
N MET A 1160 -54.12 -24.91 47.07
CA MET A 1160 -52.80 -25.51 47.31
C MET A 1160 -52.15 -24.83 48.52
N GLN A 1161 -51.44 -25.60 49.35
CA GLN A 1161 -50.68 -25.08 50.50
C GLN A 1161 -49.42 -24.35 50.07
#